data_AF-D2VFH2-F1
#
_entry.id   AF-D2VFH2-F1
#
_cell.length_a   1.000
_cell.length_b   1.000
_cell.length_c   1.000
_cell.angle_alpha   90.00
_cell.angle_beta   90.00
_cell.angle_gamma   90.00
#
_symmetry.space_group_name_H-M   'P 1'
#
loop_
_entity.id
_entity.type
_entity.pdbx_description
1 polymer ?
#
loop_
_entity_poly.entity_id
_entity_poly.type
_entity_poly.pdbx_seq_one_letter_code
_entity_poly.pdbx_strand_id
1 'polypeptide(L)'
;MNEFQTQQALQIAESSTSTTLSMEDAFLTQQFHHELPNASQALILENIGFKRKKKQILSDISCTIPSGQLTMIIGGSGGGKSSLLDIISKRVRKGCSGTITFKGQPLTKKLFHKQGGYVYQDDILLSTDTIHEILLESSLLKYKHKEGNKLSDIWKMCSERTFQVENDIGLYPHRNVKIGTEQKKGASGGQKKRTSLSIQLINNPDLLLLDEYSSGLDSYTSLEIGKKLQRLAHEQGKTIVATVHQPSSELFGIFDNVILLAKGKLVYCGPVSQVKSYLKKIDYPIPEDTNPADFLISIVSDPYLRQEKSMTSSVSEAVVAKSGSCIEICIDNDGEKTMEQQLEIIQNRIDLLSSFYKSKYNSSQTSTGSVLDNPLTDSDERRNIQSILIEGFLKLLVLTYRNLRSTFRDPLLVLSELVQAVFLGLFCGLLYFKLSADQQGITDRISALFFLVTCFAIVPATSVVSTFPQQRLLFTRERESNLYSTLTYYTSYTIVHIPVEAIFPIVNLICAYWLVGFQNNPGNFFIFCAIMILVQWLSESIGLFIGALCESVGVGNLILSVVITIWMSFSGFLIRNTQIGGWFYPFSYTSLFRYSVHALAQAELSGMSFECSSTNKILSTVNMTDICSFRNGTSIPINGSSQISIEPYTEQLCSELNWNQTVATLTSSTCFKSGEDALNYYFEGSNHIPIWGNVLILFGMLIIMRIAIYLALRFKRWDRK
;
A
#
# COMPACT_ATOMS: atom_id res chain seq x y z
N MET A 1 62.01 -16.60 76.43
CA MET A 1 61.54 -15.36 75.77
C MET A 1 62.22 -15.29 74.41
N ASN A 2 61.61 -15.61 73.26
CA ASN A 2 60.20 -15.65 72.93
C ASN A 2 59.81 -16.97 72.24
N GLU A 3 59.85 -18.04 73.04
CA GLU A 3 59.06 -19.28 72.89
C GLU A 3 57.66 -19.15 73.53
N PHE A 4 57.23 -17.92 73.86
CA PHE A 4 56.03 -17.65 74.68
C PHE A 4 54.97 -16.79 73.97
N GLN A 5 55.09 -16.53 72.67
CA GLN A 5 54.04 -15.86 71.90
C GLN A 5 53.48 -16.70 70.75
N THR A 6 54.09 -17.85 70.45
CA THR A 6 53.59 -18.81 69.46
C THR A 6 52.64 -19.87 70.04
N GLN A 7 52.52 -19.99 71.37
CA GLN A 7 51.65 -20.97 72.02
C GLN A 7 50.25 -20.45 72.42
N GLN A 8 49.97 -19.15 72.32
CA GLN A 8 48.65 -18.61 72.69
C GLN A 8 47.68 -18.39 71.51
N ALA A 9 48.16 -18.48 70.27
CA ALA A 9 47.31 -18.39 69.07
C ALA A 9 46.82 -19.76 68.55
N LEU A 10 47.38 -20.86 69.08
CA LEU A 10 47.19 -22.23 68.57
C LEU A 10 46.15 -23.06 69.33
N GLN A 11 45.47 -22.50 70.34
CA GLN A 11 44.44 -23.22 71.11
C GLN A 11 42.99 -22.78 70.83
N ILE A 12 42.78 -21.80 69.95
CA ILE A 12 41.43 -21.32 69.57
C ILE A 12 41.05 -21.78 68.15
N ALA A 13 41.97 -22.38 67.39
CA ALA A 13 41.75 -22.81 66.00
C ALA A 13 41.55 -24.32 65.82
N GLU A 14 41.30 -25.08 66.89
CA GLU A 14 41.01 -26.53 66.86
C GLU A 14 39.52 -26.87 67.06
N SER A 15 38.63 -26.13 66.42
CA SER A 15 37.21 -26.52 66.37
C SER A 15 36.55 -26.21 65.03
N SER A 16 37.11 -26.75 63.94
CA SER A 16 36.35 -27.18 62.75
C SER A 16 37.28 -27.62 61.62
N THR A 17 37.75 -28.86 61.70
CA THR A 17 38.27 -29.60 60.55
C THR A 17 37.14 -30.27 59.77
N SER A 18 37.44 -30.57 58.50
CA SER A 18 36.64 -31.18 57.42
C SER A 18 35.86 -30.14 56.58
N THR A 19 36.13 -29.93 55.29
CA THR A 19 36.37 -30.94 54.26
C THR A 19 37.12 -30.29 53.09
N THR A 20 38.23 -30.90 52.65
CA THR A 20 38.99 -30.52 51.46
C THR A 20 38.33 -31.08 50.20
N LEU A 21 37.89 -30.22 49.29
CA LEU A 21 37.64 -30.52 47.88
C LEU A 21 38.34 -29.45 47.04
N SER A 22 39.04 -29.93 46.03
CA SER A 22 40.12 -29.30 45.26
C SER A 22 39.71 -28.08 44.43
N MET A 23 40.63 -27.11 44.35
CA MET A 23 40.59 -25.86 43.59
C MET A 23 40.51 -26.00 42.04
N GLU A 24 40.33 -27.20 41.48
CA GLU A 24 40.20 -27.39 40.02
C GLU A 24 38.74 -27.36 39.52
N ASP A 25 37.74 -27.56 40.38
CA ASP A 25 36.31 -27.51 39.98
C ASP A 25 35.73 -26.08 39.97
N ALA A 26 36.44 -25.12 40.57
CA ALA A 26 36.00 -23.72 40.66
C ALA A 26 36.28 -22.89 39.39
N PHE A 27 37.08 -23.42 38.46
CA PHE A 27 37.40 -22.72 37.20
C PHE A 27 36.50 -23.15 36.03
N LEU A 28 35.79 -24.28 36.15
CA LEU A 28 34.86 -24.80 35.14
C LEU A 28 33.39 -24.47 35.40
N THR A 29 33.04 -23.97 36.58
CA THR A 29 31.66 -23.60 36.95
C THR A 29 31.28 -22.15 36.62
N GLN A 30 32.20 -21.35 36.06
CA GLN A 30 31.95 -19.93 35.77
C GLN A 30 31.41 -19.63 34.35
N GLN A 31 31.04 -20.66 33.56
CA GLN A 31 30.55 -20.46 32.18
C GLN A 31 29.13 -20.95 31.85
N PHE A 32 28.36 -21.52 32.80
CA PHE A 32 26.97 -21.91 32.52
C PHE A 32 26.05 -21.69 33.74
N HIS A 33 25.87 -20.44 34.13
CA HIS A 33 24.64 -20.04 34.84
C HIS A 33 23.76 -19.28 33.85
N HIS A 34 22.97 -20.02 33.08
CA HIS A 34 21.78 -19.48 32.43
C HIS A 34 20.77 -19.21 33.56
N GLU A 35 20.82 -18.02 34.15
CA GLU A 35 19.70 -17.51 34.93
C GLU A 35 18.46 -17.52 34.03
N LEU A 36 17.39 -18.18 34.50
CA LEU A 36 16.06 -18.09 33.89
C LEU A 36 15.72 -16.60 33.68
N PRO A 37 15.27 -16.18 32.49
CA PRO A 37 14.99 -14.78 32.24
C PRO A 37 13.90 -14.30 33.20
N ASN A 38 14.24 -13.29 34.01
CA ASN A 38 13.33 -12.60 34.91
C ASN A 38 11.95 -12.42 34.26
N ALA A 39 10.89 -12.90 34.91
CA ALA A 39 9.49 -12.80 34.45
C ALA A 39 9.05 -11.35 34.12
N SER A 40 9.81 -10.34 34.56
CA SER A 40 9.61 -8.92 34.25
C SER A 40 9.88 -8.54 32.78
N GLN A 41 10.48 -9.40 31.96
CA GLN A 41 10.86 -9.07 30.57
C GLN A 41 10.11 -9.88 29.48
N ALA A 42 9.23 -10.81 29.85
CA ALA A 42 8.53 -11.69 28.91
C ALA A 42 7.40 -11.01 28.11
N LEU A 43 6.97 -11.65 27.02
CA LEU A 43 5.72 -11.38 26.32
C LEU A 43 4.64 -12.32 26.87
N ILE A 44 3.60 -11.78 27.50
CA ILE A 44 2.54 -12.55 28.15
C ILE A 44 1.23 -12.32 27.40
N LEU A 45 0.55 -13.42 27.09
CA LEU A 45 -0.76 -13.48 26.48
C LEU A 45 -1.74 -14.04 27.52
N GLU A 46 -2.85 -13.34 27.74
CA GLU A 46 -3.88 -13.75 28.70
C GLU A 46 -5.26 -13.73 28.03
N ASN A 47 -5.93 -14.89 28.01
CA ASN A 47 -7.30 -15.09 27.55
C ASN A 47 -7.56 -14.49 26.16
N ILE A 48 -6.59 -14.65 25.25
CA ILE A 48 -6.66 -14.10 23.91
C ILE A 48 -7.74 -14.82 23.11
N GLY A 49 -8.70 -14.04 22.61
CA GLY A 49 -9.76 -14.52 21.72
C GLY A 49 -9.89 -13.64 20.50
N PHE A 50 -10.30 -14.22 19.38
CA PHE A 50 -10.54 -13.48 18.15
C PHE A 50 -11.76 -13.98 17.38
N LYS A 51 -12.68 -13.06 17.11
CA LYS A 51 -13.87 -13.24 16.28
C LYS A 51 -13.76 -12.41 15.00
N ARG A 52 -13.83 -13.07 13.85
CA ARG A 52 -13.96 -12.38 12.55
C ARG A 52 -15.34 -12.68 11.97
N LYS A 53 -16.13 -11.62 11.72
CA LYS A 53 -17.55 -11.72 11.34
C LYS A 53 -18.34 -12.54 12.38
N LYS A 54 -18.70 -13.78 12.06
CA LYS A 54 -19.44 -14.72 12.93
C LYS A 54 -18.64 -15.96 13.34
N LYS A 55 -17.40 -16.11 12.87
CA LYS A 55 -16.56 -17.29 13.16
C LYS A 55 -15.56 -16.97 14.28
N GLN A 56 -15.53 -17.82 15.32
CA GLN A 56 -14.44 -17.81 16.30
C GLN A 56 -13.19 -18.35 15.62
N ILE A 57 -12.13 -17.55 15.56
CA ILE A 57 -10.84 -17.96 14.99
C ILE A 57 -9.89 -18.42 16.09
N LEU A 58 -9.81 -17.68 17.20
CA LEU A 58 -8.99 -18.03 18.36
C LEU A 58 -9.84 -17.98 19.63
N SER A 59 -9.64 -18.90 20.56
CA SER A 59 -10.37 -18.93 21.83
C SER A 59 -9.44 -19.28 22.99
N ASP A 60 -9.42 -18.38 23.97
CA ASP A 60 -8.82 -18.59 25.29
C ASP A 60 -7.34 -19.01 25.25
N ILE A 61 -6.53 -18.25 24.52
CA ILE A 61 -5.08 -18.50 24.43
C ILE A 61 -4.38 -17.70 25.53
N SER A 62 -3.76 -18.44 26.45
CA SER A 62 -2.90 -17.90 27.51
C SER A 62 -1.53 -18.55 27.45
N CYS A 63 -0.46 -17.77 27.26
CA CYS A 63 0.90 -18.30 27.08
C CYS A 63 1.94 -17.21 27.41
N THR A 64 3.07 -17.64 27.95
CA THR A 64 4.21 -16.78 28.29
C THR A 64 5.38 -17.11 27.37
N ILE A 65 5.90 -16.10 26.69
CA ILE A 65 7.03 -16.20 25.77
C ILE A 65 8.23 -15.50 26.43
N PRO A 66 9.28 -16.24 26.81
CA PRO A 66 10.45 -15.65 27.45
C PRO A 66 11.22 -14.68 26.54
N SER A 67 11.88 -13.69 27.13
CA SER A 67 12.77 -12.78 26.39
C SER A 67 14.10 -13.44 26.06
N GLY A 68 14.74 -12.98 24.99
CA GLY A 68 16.03 -13.51 24.54
C GLY A 68 15.97 -14.93 23.99
N GLN A 69 14.78 -15.41 23.63
CA GLN A 69 14.57 -16.75 23.11
C GLN A 69 13.84 -16.74 21.77
N LEU A 70 14.07 -17.79 20.99
CA LEU A 70 13.44 -18.06 19.71
C LEU A 70 12.27 -19.03 19.89
N THR A 71 11.05 -18.54 19.68
CA THR A 71 9.80 -19.30 19.87
C THR A 71 9.15 -19.63 18.53
N MET A 72 8.83 -20.90 18.32
CA MET A 72 8.10 -21.36 17.14
C MET A 72 6.60 -21.41 17.41
N ILE A 73 5.78 -20.99 16.44
CA ILE A 73 4.34 -21.30 16.42
C ILE A 73 4.09 -22.33 15.33
N ILE A 74 3.55 -23.49 15.71
CA ILE A 74 3.24 -24.60 14.83
C ILE A 74 1.79 -25.05 14.98
N GLY A 75 1.21 -25.61 13.93
CA GLY A 75 -0.17 -26.07 13.92
C GLY A 75 -0.70 -26.27 12.51
N GLY A 76 -1.88 -26.89 12.39
CA GLY A 76 -2.51 -27.18 11.10
C GLY A 76 -2.86 -25.95 10.28
N SER A 77 -3.17 -26.16 9.00
CA SER A 77 -3.70 -25.10 8.14
C SER A 77 -5.02 -24.57 8.72
N GLY A 78 -5.14 -23.24 8.83
CA GLY A 78 -6.29 -22.62 9.49
C GLY A 78 -6.31 -22.73 11.03
N GLY A 79 -5.24 -23.22 11.66
CA GLY A 79 -5.13 -23.32 13.13
C GLY A 79 -5.03 -21.99 13.89
N GLY A 80 -4.93 -20.87 13.17
CA GLY A 80 -4.91 -19.52 13.77
C GLY A 80 -3.51 -18.90 13.95
N LYS A 81 -2.46 -19.52 13.42
CA LYS A 81 -1.05 -19.09 13.52
C LYS A 81 -0.81 -17.61 13.15
N SER A 82 -1.07 -17.25 11.89
CA SER A 82 -0.92 -15.87 11.40
C SER A 82 -1.90 -14.91 12.09
N SER A 83 -3.10 -15.38 12.45
CA SER A 83 -4.07 -14.58 13.22
C SER A 83 -3.55 -14.24 14.62
N LEU A 84 -2.84 -15.16 15.28
CA LEU A 84 -2.21 -14.89 16.58
C LEU A 84 -1.10 -13.84 16.44
N LEU A 85 -0.22 -13.97 15.43
CA LEU A 85 0.80 -12.96 15.15
C LEU A 85 0.21 -11.57 14.81
N ASP A 86 -0.90 -11.53 14.07
CA ASP A 86 -1.60 -10.29 13.73
C ASP A 86 -2.24 -9.59 14.95
N ILE A 87 -2.61 -10.36 15.97
CA ILE A 87 -3.11 -9.85 17.24
C ILE A 87 -1.97 -9.33 18.11
N ILE A 88 -0.85 -10.06 18.19
CA ILE A 88 0.34 -9.62 18.94
C ILE A 88 0.87 -8.31 18.35
N SER A 89 0.95 -8.20 17.02
CA SER A 89 1.36 -6.98 16.32
C SER A 89 0.35 -5.82 16.36
N LYS A 90 -0.80 -6.00 17.03
CA LYS A 90 -1.90 -5.03 17.11
C LYS A 90 -2.40 -4.55 15.73
N ARG A 91 -2.31 -5.40 14.70
CA ARG A 91 -2.85 -5.15 13.36
C ARG A 91 -4.37 -5.34 13.33
N VAL A 92 -4.88 -6.30 14.10
CA VAL A 92 -6.31 -6.52 14.29
C VAL A 92 -6.89 -5.53 15.32
N ARG A 93 -7.93 -4.77 14.92
CA ARG A 93 -8.56 -3.73 15.77
C ARG A 93 -9.90 -4.12 16.38
N LYS A 94 -10.62 -5.07 15.77
CA LYS A 94 -12.00 -5.42 16.15
C LYS A 94 -12.09 -6.92 16.42
N GLY A 95 -12.93 -7.30 17.37
CA GLY A 95 -13.22 -8.70 17.68
C GLY A 95 -12.12 -9.42 18.46
N CYS A 96 -11.14 -8.69 19.01
CA CYS A 96 -10.13 -9.23 19.92
C CYS A 96 -10.61 -9.12 21.37
N SER A 97 -10.33 -10.15 22.17
CA SER A 97 -10.47 -10.16 23.63
C SER A 97 -9.14 -10.55 24.29
N GLY A 98 -9.02 -10.30 25.59
CA GLY A 98 -7.83 -10.62 26.38
C GLY A 98 -6.79 -9.50 26.44
N THR A 99 -5.72 -9.74 27.21
CA THR A 99 -4.65 -8.80 27.52
C THR A 99 -3.31 -9.31 26.98
N ILE A 100 -2.51 -8.38 26.45
CA ILE A 100 -1.14 -8.67 25.99
C ILE A 100 -0.22 -7.70 26.71
N THR A 101 0.76 -8.23 27.43
CA THR A 101 1.79 -7.43 28.09
C THR A 101 3.16 -7.80 27.55
N PHE A 102 4.03 -6.81 27.41
CA PHE A 102 5.42 -6.98 26.96
C PHE A 102 6.32 -6.20 27.89
N LYS A 103 7.31 -6.86 28.50
CA LYS A 103 8.21 -6.26 29.51
C LYS A 103 7.46 -5.57 30.65
N GLY A 104 6.40 -6.21 31.14
CA GLY A 104 5.56 -5.71 32.23
C GLY A 104 4.60 -4.55 31.87
N GLN A 105 4.55 -4.12 30.61
CA GLN A 105 3.66 -3.04 30.15
C GLN A 105 2.61 -3.56 29.17
N PRO A 106 1.37 -3.02 29.16
CA PRO A 106 0.39 -3.33 28.14
C PRO A 106 0.93 -3.04 26.73
N LEU A 107 0.92 -4.04 25.86
CA LEU A 107 1.42 -3.90 24.49
C LEU A 107 0.45 -3.03 23.69
N THR A 108 0.71 -1.73 23.63
CA THR A 108 -0.07 -0.80 22.79
C THR A 108 0.46 -0.80 21.36
N LYS A 109 -0.37 -0.36 20.41
CA LYS A 109 0.07 -0.17 19.01
C LYS A 109 1.31 0.74 18.92
N LYS A 110 1.35 1.82 19.73
CA LYS A 110 2.50 2.74 19.78
C LYS A 110 3.77 2.04 20.28
N LEU A 111 3.65 1.21 21.32
CA LEU A 111 4.78 0.44 21.86
C LEU A 111 5.29 -0.56 20.82
N PHE A 112 4.40 -1.32 20.19
CA PHE A 112 4.77 -2.26 19.12
C PHE A 112 5.45 -1.54 17.95
N HIS A 113 5.03 -0.35 17.53
CA HIS A 113 5.75 0.39 16.48
C HIS A 113 7.15 0.86 16.89
N LYS A 114 7.41 1.02 18.20
CA LYS A 114 8.71 1.48 18.71
C LYS A 114 9.68 0.31 18.92
N GLN A 115 9.18 -0.82 19.41
CA GLN A 115 9.99 -1.96 19.87
C GLN A 115 9.73 -3.25 19.11
N GLY A 116 8.73 -3.27 18.23
CA GLY A 116 8.30 -4.43 17.46
C GLY A 116 8.74 -4.37 16.00
N GLY A 117 9.01 -5.53 15.42
CA GLY A 117 9.16 -5.75 13.99
C GLY A 117 8.23 -6.86 13.51
N TYR A 118 7.67 -6.71 12.31
CA TYR A 118 6.82 -7.74 11.71
C TYR A 118 7.29 -8.06 10.29
N VAL A 119 7.70 -9.30 10.07
CA VAL A 119 8.09 -9.84 8.77
C VAL A 119 6.91 -10.62 8.21
N TYR A 120 6.46 -10.21 7.03
CA TYR A 120 5.32 -10.82 6.35
C TYR A 120 5.73 -12.13 5.66
N GLN A 121 4.73 -12.96 5.37
CA GLN A 121 4.85 -14.17 4.55
C GLN A 121 5.45 -13.82 3.18
N ASP A 122 4.79 -12.95 2.42
CA ASP A 122 5.25 -12.52 1.10
C ASP A 122 6.32 -11.41 1.17
N ASP A 123 7.36 -11.54 0.37
CA ASP A 123 8.44 -10.56 0.23
C ASP A 123 8.12 -9.52 -0.85
N ILE A 124 7.27 -8.54 -0.49
CA ILE A 124 6.92 -7.42 -1.36
C ILE A 124 8.03 -6.37 -1.28
N LEU A 125 8.88 -6.34 -2.31
CA LEU A 125 10.06 -5.47 -2.44
C LEU A 125 10.04 -4.76 -3.80
N LEU A 126 10.69 -3.60 -3.91
CA LEU A 126 10.85 -2.88 -5.18
C LEU A 126 11.78 -3.67 -6.11
N SER A 127 11.27 -4.10 -7.26
CA SER A 127 11.98 -4.99 -8.19
C SER A 127 13.14 -4.32 -8.94
N THR A 128 13.06 -3.00 -9.14
CA THR A 128 14.04 -2.17 -9.87
C THR A 128 15.27 -1.83 -9.04
N ASP A 129 15.16 -1.91 -7.71
CA ASP A 129 16.17 -1.49 -6.76
C ASP A 129 17.05 -2.64 -6.26
N THR A 130 18.23 -2.26 -5.77
CA THR A 130 19.19 -3.18 -5.16
C THR A 130 18.87 -3.42 -3.69
N ILE A 131 19.39 -4.51 -3.14
CA ILE A 131 19.26 -4.84 -1.71
C ILE A 131 19.75 -3.67 -0.84
N HIS A 132 20.91 -3.10 -1.17
CA HIS A 132 21.49 -1.97 -0.43
C HIS A 132 20.58 -0.74 -0.43
N GLU A 133 20.06 -0.37 -1.60
CA GLU A 133 19.20 0.81 -1.75
C GLU A 133 17.92 0.67 -0.92
N ILE A 134 17.29 -0.49 -0.96
CA ILE A 134 16.06 -0.76 -0.18
C ILE A 134 16.34 -0.64 1.33
N LEU A 135 17.46 -1.17 1.81
CA LEU A 135 17.83 -1.10 3.22
C LEU A 135 18.20 0.33 3.63
N LEU A 136 18.97 1.03 2.82
CA LEU A 136 19.33 2.42 3.08
C LEU A 136 18.10 3.33 3.13
N GLU A 137 17.17 3.17 2.19
CA GLU A 137 15.91 3.90 2.16
C GLU A 137 15.02 3.55 3.34
N SER A 138 14.94 2.27 3.69
CA SER A 138 14.24 1.84 4.90
C SER A 138 14.84 2.49 6.14
N SER A 139 16.17 2.63 6.22
CA SER A 139 16.85 3.32 7.32
C SER A 139 16.53 4.81 7.35
N LEU A 140 16.57 5.49 6.20
CA LEU A 140 16.25 6.92 6.10
C LEU A 140 14.77 7.20 6.42
N LEU A 141 13.85 6.34 5.98
CA LEU A 141 12.41 6.48 6.25
C LEU A 141 12.05 6.17 7.71
N LYS A 142 12.81 5.30 8.37
CA LYS A 142 12.63 4.96 9.80
C LYS A 142 13.32 5.94 10.74
N TYR A 143 14.25 6.74 10.23
CA TYR A 143 15.00 7.70 11.02
C TYR A 143 14.06 8.72 11.68
N LYS A 144 14.28 8.95 12.98
CA LYS A 144 13.59 9.99 13.75
C LYS A 144 14.55 11.14 13.96
N HIS A 145 14.18 12.30 13.45
CA HIS A 145 15.03 13.48 13.52
C HIS A 145 15.29 13.88 14.97
N LYS A 146 16.57 14.09 15.31
CA LYS A 146 17.00 14.71 16.55
C LYS A 146 17.60 16.07 16.21
N GLU A 147 17.22 17.10 16.95
CA GLU A 147 17.75 18.46 16.75
C GLU A 147 19.28 18.47 16.78
N GLY A 148 19.89 19.26 15.88
CA GLY A 148 21.34 19.40 15.76
C GLY A 148 22.01 18.49 14.73
N ASN A 149 21.34 17.46 14.23
CA ASN A 149 21.92 16.57 13.21
C ASN A 149 21.85 17.19 11.82
N LYS A 150 23.00 17.33 11.15
CA LYS A 150 23.02 17.76 9.74
C LYS A 150 22.57 16.60 8.85
N LEU A 151 22.08 16.92 7.65
CA LEU A 151 21.66 15.92 6.66
C LEU A 151 22.78 14.92 6.32
N SER A 152 24.04 15.38 6.29
CA SER A 152 25.23 14.54 6.11
C SER A 152 25.39 13.49 7.21
N ASP A 153 25.13 13.89 8.46
CA ASP A 153 25.31 13.03 9.63
C ASP A 153 24.20 11.97 9.66
N ILE A 154 22.96 12.37 9.31
CA ILE A 154 21.83 11.46 9.14
C ILE A 154 22.16 10.38 8.11
N TRP A 155 22.68 10.79 6.95
CA TRP A 155 23.04 9.85 5.88
C TRP A 155 24.16 8.90 6.31
N LYS A 156 25.19 9.41 6.99
CA LYS A 156 26.29 8.59 7.53
C LYS A 156 25.78 7.56 8.55
N MET A 157 24.98 7.97 9.53
CA MET A 157 24.40 7.08 10.54
C MET A 157 23.51 5.98 9.92
N CYS A 158 22.66 6.36 8.96
CA CYS A 158 21.78 5.40 8.27
C CYS A 158 22.58 4.41 7.41
N SER A 159 23.63 4.89 6.73
CA SER A 159 24.52 4.05 5.94
C SER A 159 25.30 3.07 6.81
N GLU A 160 25.82 3.52 7.96
CA GLU A 160 26.51 2.66 8.92
C GLU A 160 25.58 1.60 9.52
N ARG A 161 24.34 2.00 9.89
CA ARG A 161 23.34 1.04 10.37
C ARG A 161 22.96 0.01 9.31
N THR A 162 22.85 0.45 8.06
CA THR A 162 22.56 -0.43 6.91
C THR A 162 23.68 -1.45 6.72
N PHE A 163 24.94 -0.99 6.75
CA PHE A 163 26.11 -1.85 6.65
C PHE A 163 26.18 -2.91 7.77
N GLN A 164 25.87 -2.53 9.01
CA GLN A 164 25.80 -3.48 10.13
C GLN A 164 24.78 -4.60 9.86
N VAL A 165 23.54 -4.23 9.50
CA VAL A 165 22.47 -5.20 9.24
C VAL A 165 22.81 -6.10 8.04
N GLU A 166 23.43 -5.54 6.99
CA GLU A 166 23.91 -6.32 5.84
C GLU A 166 24.93 -7.38 6.24
N ASN A 167 25.82 -7.08 7.19
CA ASN A 167 26.79 -8.05 7.70
C ASN A 167 26.13 -9.10 8.59
N ASP A 168 25.29 -8.68 9.54
CA ASP A 168 24.64 -9.56 10.52
C ASP A 168 23.79 -10.66 9.85
N ILE A 169 23.08 -10.31 8.77
CA ILE A 169 22.23 -11.25 8.02
C ILE A 169 22.97 -11.93 6.86
N GLY A 170 24.20 -11.52 6.54
CA GLY A 170 25.00 -12.06 5.44
C GLY A 170 24.48 -11.67 4.06
N LEU A 171 24.07 -10.41 3.91
CA LEU A 171 23.69 -9.77 2.64
C LEU A 171 24.80 -8.90 2.05
N TYR A 172 25.85 -8.56 2.82
CA TYR A 172 26.92 -7.68 2.36
C TYR A 172 27.54 -8.07 0.99
N PRO A 173 27.87 -9.35 0.71
CA PRO A 173 28.39 -9.75 -0.61
C PRO A 173 27.39 -9.55 -1.76
N HIS A 174 26.10 -9.47 -1.45
CA HIS A 174 25.00 -9.39 -2.41
C HIS A 174 24.31 -8.02 -2.43
N ARG A 175 24.86 -7.02 -1.74
CA ARG A 175 24.21 -5.71 -1.55
C ARG A 175 23.84 -4.99 -2.85
N ASN A 176 24.59 -5.18 -3.92
CA ASN A 176 24.35 -4.55 -5.23
C ASN A 176 23.46 -5.38 -6.17
N VAL A 177 22.96 -6.54 -5.72
CA VAL A 177 22.04 -7.37 -6.51
C VAL A 177 20.66 -6.72 -6.54
N LYS A 178 20.08 -6.59 -7.74
CA LYS A 178 18.70 -6.12 -7.91
C LYS A 178 17.71 -7.20 -7.50
N ILE A 179 16.59 -6.80 -6.89
CA ILE A 179 15.54 -7.74 -6.47
C ILE A 179 14.95 -8.49 -7.68
N GLY A 180 14.73 -7.79 -8.80
CA GLY A 180 14.20 -8.36 -10.04
C GLY A 180 12.70 -8.66 -9.98
N THR A 181 12.15 -9.02 -11.13
CA THR A 181 10.75 -9.46 -11.29
C THR A 181 10.70 -10.96 -11.54
N GLU A 182 9.52 -11.55 -11.65
CA GLU A 182 9.40 -12.95 -12.10
C GLU A 182 9.96 -13.16 -13.52
N GLN A 183 9.88 -12.13 -14.36
CA GLN A 183 10.36 -12.15 -15.74
C GLN A 183 11.86 -11.84 -15.87
N LYS A 184 12.38 -10.96 -15.00
CA LYS A 184 13.81 -10.59 -14.97
C LYS A 184 14.47 -11.15 -13.72
N LYS A 185 15.29 -12.20 -13.90
CA LYS A 185 16.04 -12.86 -12.82
C LYS A 185 16.78 -11.82 -11.97
N GLY A 186 16.58 -11.89 -10.65
CA GLY A 186 17.23 -11.03 -9.67
C GLY A 186 17.66 -11.82 -8.44
N ALA A 187 17.53 -11.21 -7.26
CA ALA A 187 17.85 -11.83 -5.99
C ALA A 187 17.14 -13.19 -5.80
N SER A 188 17.82 -14.15 -5.18
CA SER A 188 17.23 -15.45 -4.84
C SER A 188 16.13 -15.32 -3.79
N GLY A 189 15.25 -16.32 -3.65
CA GLY A 189 14.22 -16.33 -2.61
C GLY A 189 14.80 -16.11 -1.20
N GLY A 190 15.91 -16.78 -0.89
CA GLY A 190 16.64 -16.58 0.37
C GLY A 190 17.15 -15.15 0.57
N GLN A 191 17.69 -14.52 -0.48
CA GLN A 191 18.15 -13.13 -0.43
C GLN A 191 16.97 -12.15 -0.24
N LYS A 192 15.83 -12.38 -0.92
CA LYS A 192 14.61 -11.58 -0.73
C LYS A 192 14.09 -11.69 0.70
N LYS A 193 14.05 -12.90 1.26
CA LYS A 193 13.60 -13.11 2.64
C LYS A 193 14.52 -12.46 3.67
N ARG A 194 15.84 -12.60 3.49
CA ARG A 194 16.86 -11.90 4.28
C ARG A 194 16.70 -10.38 4.18
N THR A 195 16.35 -9.85 3.01
CA THR A 195 16.12 -8.41 2.80
C THR A 195 14.88 -7.96 3.57
N SER A 196 13.75 -8.67 3.47
CA SER A 196 12.55 -8.38 4.27
C SER A 196 12.78 -8.41 5.77
N LEU A 197 13.57 -9.37 6.26
CA LEU A 197 14.00 -9.46 7.65
C LEU A 197 14.86 -8.25 8.04
N SER A 198 15.86 -7.93 7.21
CA SER A 198 16.79 -6.82 7.41
C SER A 198 16.08 -5.47 7.50
N ILE A 199 15.04 -5.24 6.68
CA ILE A 199 14.19 -4.04 6.78
C ILE A 199 13.67 -3.87 8.21
N GLN A 200 13.24 -4.94 8.88
CA GLN A 200 12.74 -4.86 10.26
C GLN A 200 13.86 -4.66 11.29
N LEU A 201 15.03 -5.28 11.08
CA LEU A 201 16.18 -5.21 11.99
C LEU A 201 16.88 -3.84 12.04
N ILE A 202 16.68 -2.98 11.04
CA ILE A 202 17.22 -1.61 11.02
C ILE A 202 16.89 -0.84 12.31
N ASN A 203 15.65 -0.94 12.81
CA ASN A 203 15.21 -0.26 14.04
C ASN A 203 15.63 -0.95 15.33
N ASN A 204 16.38 -2.05 15.23
CA ASN A 204 16.81 -2.85 16.37
C ASN A 204 15.63 -3.26 17.29
N PRO A 205 14.56 -3.90 16.78
CA PRO A 205 13.39 -4.22 17.60
C PRO A 205 13.74 -5.22 18.71
N ASP A 206 13.06 -5.09 19.85
CA ASP A 206 13.15 -6.02 20.98
C ASP A 206 12.22 -7.23 20.79
N LEU A 207 11.11 -7.05 20.07
CA LEU A 207 10.14 -8.08 19.73
C LEU A 207 10.07 -8.24 18.20
N LEU A 208 10.48 -9.39 17.67
CA LEU A 208 10.43 -9.66 16.24
C LEU A 208 9.43 -10.79 15.96
N LEU A 209 8.45 -10.50 15.12
CA LEU A 209 7.43 -11.45 14.67
C LEU A 209 7.68 -11.81 13.21
N LEU A 210 7.74 -13.10 12.88
CA LEU A 210 7.92 -13.58 11.52
C LEU A 210 6.79 -14.52 11.12
N ASP A 211 6.06 -14.15 10.07
CA ASP A 211 5.03 -15.02 9.50
C ASP A 211 5.62 -15.87 8.38
N GLU A 212 5.62 -17.20 8.58
CA GLU A 212 6.09 -18.25 7.68
C GLU A 212 7.44 -17.94 7.03
N TYR A 213 8.48 -17.79 7.85
CA TYR A 213 9.76 -17.32 7.32
C TYR A 213 10.49 -18.33 6.42
N SER A 214 10.16 -19.61 6.52
CA SER A 214 10.72 -20.69 5.70
C SER A 214 9.97 -20.93 4.38
N SER A 215 8.86 -20.23 4.15
CA SER A 215 8.04 -20.43 2.94
C SER A 215 8.81 -20.03 1.68
N GLY A 216 8.78 -20.88 0.66
CA GLY A 216 9.47 -20.66 -0.62
C GLY A 216 11.01 -20.78 -0.55
N LEU A 217 11.56 -21.29 0.56
CA LEU A 217 12.98 -21.54 0.75
C LEU A 217 13.28 -23.04 0.81
N ASP A 218 14.49 -23.42 0.39
CA ASP A 218 15.03 -24.73 0.66
C ASP A 218 15.38 -24.91 2.15
N SER A 219 15.47 -26.17 2.58
CA SER A 219 15.70 -26.51 4.00
C SER A 219 17.02 -25.96 4.53
N TYR A 220 18.08 -25.94 3.71
CA TYR A 220 19.39 -25.42 4.10
C TYR A 220 19.35 -23.91 4.33
N THR A 221 18.83 -23.13 3.38
CA THR A 221 18.70 -21.68 3.54
C THR A 221 17.81 -21.30 4.73
N SER A 222 16.72 -22.03 4.95
CA SER A 222 15.82 -21.83 6.10
C SER A 222 16.57 -22.03 7.43
N LEU A 223 17.36 -23.09 7.52
CA LEU A 223 18.18 -23.39 8.70
C LEU A 223 19.26 -22.32 8.94
N GLU A 224 19.92 -21.83 7.89
CA GLU A 224 20.92 -20.77 8.01
C GLU A 224 20.30 -19.48 8.57
N ILE A 225 19.12 -19.09 8.08
CA ILE A 225 18.38 -17.93 8.60
C ILE A 225 17.94 -18.18 10.05
N GLY A 226 17.43 -19.37 10.36
CA GLY A 226 17.03 -19.76 11.70
C GLY A 226 18.17 -19.67 12.71
N LYS A 227 19.37 -20.15 12.38
CA LYS A 227 20.57 -20.03 13.23
C LYS A 227 20.96 -18.57 13.48
N LYS A 228 20.82 -17.69 12.49
CA LYS A 228 21.06 -16.25 12.68
C LYS A 228 20.01 -15.62 13.60
N LEU A 229 18.74 -16.00 13.46
CA LEU A 229 17.69 -15.55 14.37
C LEU A 229 17.93 -16.04 15.81
N GLN A 230 18.37 -17.28 16.00
CA GLN A 230 18.73 -17.81 17.31
C GLN A 230 19.85 -17.00 17.95
N ARG A 231 20.94 -16.72 17.21
CA ARG A 231 22.03 -15.84 17.69
C ARG A 231 21.53 -14.45 18.06
N LEU A 232 20.68 -13.85 17.23
CA LEU A 232 20.06 -12.54 17.53
C LEU A 232 19.21 -12.58 18.81
N ALA A 233 18.51 -13.68 19.07
CA ALA A 233 17.74 -13.86 20.29
C ALA A 233 18.67 -13.96 21.51
N HIS A 234 19.64 -14.88 21.46
CA HIS A 234 20.51 -15.22 22.60
C HIS A 234 21.53 -14.11 22.93
N GLU A 235 22.23 -13.59 21.92
CA GLU A 235 23.32 -12.63 22.11
C GLU A 235 22.83 -11.19 22.32
N GLN A 236 21.72 -10.81 21.66
CA GLN A 236 21.17 -9.45 21.73
C GLN A 236 19.90 -9.34 22.59
N GLY A 237 19.49 -10.44 23.26
CA GLY A 237 18.33 -10.47 24.15
C GLY A 237 16.99 -10.22 23.44
N LYS A 238 16.90 -10.49 22.12
CA LYS A 238 15.67 -10.26 21.35
C LYS A 238 14.63 -11.35 21.61
N THR A 239 13.37 -10.96 21.76
CA THR A 239 12.24 -11.90 21.76
C THR A 239 11.82 -12.14 20.33
N ILE A 240 11.98 -13.37 19.82
CA ILE A 240 11.65 -13.69 18.43
C ILE A 240 10.56 -14.76 18.38
N VAL A 241 9.48 -14.48 17.66
CA VAL A 241 8.36 -15.41 17.46
C VAL A 241 8.17 -15.65 15.98
N ALA A 242 8.27 -16.90 15.54
CA ALA A 242 8.19 -17.26 14.14
C ALA A 242 7.16 -18.36 13.90
N THR A 243 6.30 -18.20 12.89
CA THR A 243 5.49 -19.31 12.38
C THR A 243 6.30 -20.06 11.31
N VAL A 244 6.21 -21.39 11.33
CA VAL A 244 6.90 -22.27 10.39
C VAL A 244 5.90 -23.31 9.89
N HIS A 245 5.85 -23.49 8.57
CA HIS A 245 5.06 -24.55 7.95
C HIS A 245 5.96 -25.76 7.71
N GLN A 246 5.67 -26.89 8.38
CA GLN A 246 6.40 -28.16 8.25
C GLN A 246 7.95 -28.03 8.37
N PRO A 247 8.48 -27.71 9.57
CA PRO A 247 9.92 -27.64 9.79
C PRO A 247 10.59 -29.01 9.64
N SER A 248 11.81 -29.03 9.09
CA SER A 248 12.69 -30.21 9.22
C SER A 248 13.08 -30.43 10.69
N SER A 249 13.50 -31.65 11.05
CA SER A 249 13.92 -31.95 12.42
C SER A 249 15.10 -31.10 12.89
N GLU A 250 16.04 -30.78 11.99
CA GLU A 250 17.15 -29.85 12.29
C GLU A 250 16.64 -28.44 12.58
N LEU A 251 15.67 -27.96 11.79
CA LEU A 251 15.08 -26.65 11.99
C LEU A 251 14.25 -26.60 13.28
N PHE A 252 13.56 -27.69 13.62
CA PHE A 252 12.83 -27.80 14.88
C PHE A 252 13.77 -27.74 16.09
N GLY A 253 14.94 -28.37 16.00
CA GLY A 253 15.91 -28.44 17.09
C GLY A 253 16.61 -27.13 17.45
N ILE A 254 16.58 -26.11 16.58
CA ILE A 254 17.17 -24.78 16.89
C ILE A 254 16.23 -23.84 17.64
N PHE A 255 14.95 -24.20 17.81
CA PHE A 255 14.00 -23.38 18.57
C PHE A 255 14.09 -23.68 20.07
N ASP A 256 13.99 -22.64 20.88
CA ASP A 256 14.01 -22.78 22.34
C ASP A 256 12.63 -23.23 22.85
N ASN A 257 11.56 -22.61 22.31
CA ASN A 257 10.18 -22.88 22.70
C ASN A 257 9.28 -23.18 21.50
N VAL A 258 8.17 -23.87 21.76
CA VAL A 258 7.11 -24.11 20.79
C VAL A 258 5.73 -23.81 21.37
N ILE A 259 4.90 -23.17 20.55
CA ILE A 259 3.47 -22.93 20.75
C ILE A 259 2.73 -23.78 19.74
N LEU A 260 2.00 -24.79 20.22
CA LEU A 260 1.18 -25.68 19.41
C LEU A 260 -0.28 -25.22 19.42
N LEU A 261 -0.80 -24.88 18.24
CA LEU A 261 -2.19 -24.46 18.07
C LEU A 261 -3.01 -25.52 17.30
N ALA A 262 -4.20 -25.81 17.81
CA ALA A 262 -5.17 -26.69 17.17
C ALA A 262 -6.56 -26.01 17.15
N LYS A 263 -7.16 -25.86 15.97
CA LYS A 263 -8.50 -25.26 15.79
C LYS A 263 -8.71 -23.94 16.55
N GLY A 264 -7.66 -23.10 16.66
CA GLY A 264 -7.72 -21.81 17.35
C GLY A 264 -7.57 -21.86 18.88
N LYS A 265 -7.22 -23.02 19.45
CA LYS A 265 -6.95 -23.21 20.87
C LYS A 265 -5.49 -23.57 21.08
N LEU A 266 -4.99 -23.26 22.28
CA LEU A 266 -3.65 -23.64 22.71
C LEU A 266 -3.65 -25.10 23.16
N VAL A 267 -2.74 -25.90 22.61
CA VAL A 267 -2.50 -27.28 23.05
C VAL A 267 -1.27 -27.34 23.94
N TYR A 268 -0.19 -26.66 23.55
CA TYR A 268 1.07 -26.66 24.29
C TYR A 268 1.78 -25.31 24.12
N CYS A 269 2.44 -24.83 25.16
CA CYS A 269 3.32 -23.66 25.18
C CYS A 269 4.46 -23.97 26.15
N GLY A 270 5.70 -24.04 25.66
CA GLY A 270 6.86 -24.33 26.51
C GLY A 270 8.11 -24.76 25.73
N PRO A 271 9.16 -25.22 26.43
CA PRO A 271 10.44 -25.59 25.82
C PRO A 271 10.34 -26.77 24.86
N VAL A 272 11.08 -26.73 23.75
CA VAL A 272 11.09 -27.81 22.75
C VAL A 272 11.52 -29.16 23.35
N SER A 273 12.43 -29.14 24.33
CA SER A 273 12.91 -30.33 25.04
C SER A 273 11.82 -31.09 25.80
N GLN A 274 10.79 -30.39 26.30
CA GLN A 274 9.73 -30.96 27.12
C GLN A 274 8.54 -31.50 26.32
N VAL A 275 8.49 -31.22 25.01
CA VAL A 275 7.38 -31.61 24.13
C VAL A 275 7.14 -33.13 24.12
N LYS A 276 8.21 -33.93 24.01
CA LYS A 276 8.12 -35.40 24.01
C LYS A 276 7.49 -35.91 25.31
N SER A 277 7.91 -35.36 26.45
CA SER A 277 7.40 -35.71 27.78
C SER A 277 5.93 -35.31 27.94
N TYR A 278 5.54 -34.12 27.46
CA TYR A 278 4.15 -33.66 27.48
C TYR A 278 3.24 -34.57 26.64
N LEU A 279 3.64 -34.87 25.41
CA LEU A 279 2.87 -35.72 24.51
C LEU A 279 2.69 -37.14 25.05
N LYS A 280 3.69 -37.68 25.74
CA LYS A 280 3.57 -38.97 26.44
C LYS A 280 2.52 -38.93 27.57
N LYS A 281 2.37 -37.80 28.28
CA LYS A 281 1.36 -37.63 29.34
C LYS A 281 -0.08 -37.60 28.82
N ILE A 282 -0.30 -37.11 27.60
CA ILE A 282 -1.64 -37.04 26.98
C ILE A 282 -1.99 -38.28 26.13
N ASP A 283 -1.19 -39.35 26.24
CA ASP A 283 -1.28 -40.63 25.50
C ASP A 283 -0.96 -40.56 24.00
N TYR A 284 -0.11 -39.62 23.57
CA TYR A 284 0.31 -39.49 22.16
C TYR A 284 1.84 -39.46 22.02
N PRO A 285 2.58 -40.53 22.40
CA PRO A 285 4.04 -40.53 22.33
C PRO A 285 4.53 -40.36 20.89
N ILE A 286 5.60 -39.56 20.70
CA ILE A 286 6.24 -39.38 19.40
C ILE A 286 7.03 -40.66 19.05
N PRO A 287 6.77 -41.31 17.89
CA PRO A 287 7.58 -42.43 17.41
C PRO A 287 9.05 -42.01 17.17
N GLU A 288 10.00 -42.91 17.45
CA GLU A 288 11.44 -42.58 17.38
C GLU A 288 11.92 -42.19 15.98
N ASP A 289 11.39 -42.82 14.94
CA ASP A 289 11.79 -42.60 13.54
C ASP A 289 10.99 -41.51 12.81
N THR A 290 10.27 -40.66 13.55
CA THR A 290 9.42 -39.61 12.97
C THR A 290 9.94 -38.23 13.29
N ASN A 291 9.83 -37.32 12.32
CA ASN A 291 10.09 -35.91 12.56
C ASN A 291 9.12 -35.38 13.63
N PRO A 292 9.60 -34.91 14.79
CA PRO A 292 8.73 -34.44 15.87
C PRO A 292 7.79 -33.32 15.42
N ALA A 293 8.28 -32.42 14.55
CA ALA A 293 7.49 -31.32 14.04
C ALA A 293 6.31 -31.79 13.17
N ASP A 294 6.55 -32.75 12.29
CA ASP A 294 5.50 -33.31 11.42
C ASP A 294 4.47 -34.10 12.23
N PHE A 295 4.92 -34.84 13.25
CA PHE A 295 4.02 -35.53 14.18
C PHE A 295 3.15 -34.57 14.99
N LEU A 296 3.72 -33.46 15.47
CA LEU A 296 2.93 -32.40 16.14
C LEU A 296 1.87 -31.83 15.21
N ILE A 297 2.23 -31.54 13.96
CA ILE A 297 1.29 -31.02 12.95
C ILE A 297 0.21 -32.06 12.64
N SER A 298 0.55 -33.34 12.48
CA SER A 298 -0.42 -34.37 12.12
C SER A 298 -1.48 -34.54 13.21
N ILE A 299 -1.08 -34.61 14.49
CA ILE A 299 -2.01 -34.74 15.63
C ILE A 299 -3.02 -33.58 15.67
N VAL A 300 -2.58 -32.35 15.39
CA VAL A 300 -3.46 -31.17 15.48
C VAL A 300 -4.21 -30.86 14.20
N SER A 301 -3.77 -31.38 13.06
CA SER A 301 -4.38 -31.15 11.75
C SER A 301 -5.41 -32.21 11.40
N ASP A 302 -5.24 -33.44 11.86
CA ASP A 302 -5.96 -34.59 11.33
C ASP A 302 -7.34 -34.81 12.00
N PRO A 303 -8.43 -34.81 11.22
CA PRO A 303 -9.70 -35.41 11.63
C PRO A 303 -9.77 -36.94 11.44
N TYR A 304 -8.76 -37.58 10.82
CA TYR A 304 -8.79 -38.96 10.31
C TYR A 304 -7.69 -39.90 10.85
N LEU A 305 -7.05 -39.62 11.99
CA LEU A 305 -6.33 -40.65 12.77
C LEU A 305 -7.35 -41.68 13.31
N ARG A 306 -7.90 -42.51 12.41
CA ARG A 306 -8.84 -43.61 12.63
C ARG A 306 -8.06 -44.92 12.49
N GLN A 307 -7.50 -45.38 13.59
CA GLN A 307 -7.17 -46.77 13.92
C GLN A 307 -6.62 -46.71 15.35
N GLU A 308 -7.23 -47.26 16.41
CA GLU A 308 -8.37 -48.14 16.61
C GLU A 308 -8.91 -47.87 18.04
N LYS A 309 -10.23 -48.10 18.22
CA LYS A 309 -11.01 -48.18 19.47
C LYS A 309 -11.43 -46.89 20.20
N SER A 310 -12.69 -46.53 19.89
CA SER A 310 -13.73 -45.90 20.74
C SER A 310 -13.97 -44.39 20.64
N MET A 311 -15.22 -44.06 20.27
CA MET A 311 -16.01 -42.82 20.47
C MET A 311 -15.62 -41.49 19.78
N THR A 312 -16.29 -41.22 18.65
CA THR A 312 -17.04 -39.99 18.26
C THR A 312 -16.47 -38.56 18.38
N SER A 313 -15.18 -38.31 18.61
CA SER A 313 -14.61 -36.95 18.41
C SER A 313 -13.30 -36.97 17.61
N SER A 314 -13.02 -35.90 16.85
CA SER A 314 -11.79 -35.80 16.05
C SER A 314 -10.56 -35.79 16.95
N VAL A 315 -9.41 -36.34 16.53
CA VAL A 315 -8.19 -36.39 17.37
C VAL A 315 -7.75 -35.00 17.84
N SER A 316 -7.87 -34.00 16.97
CA SER A 316 -7.69 -32.59 17.35
C SER A 316 -8.60 -32.12 18.50
N GLU A 317 -9.86 -32.55 18.56
CA GLU A 317 -10.79 -32.24 19.67
C GLU A 317 -10.46 -33.03 20.93
N ALA A 318 -10.05 -34.29 20.80
CA ALA A 318 -9.61 -35.10 21.93
C ALA A 318 -8.33 -34.54 22.58
N VAL A 319 -7.37 -34.09 21.77
CA VAL A 319 -6.14 -33.45 22.24
C VAL A 319 -6.43 -32.12 22.92
N VAL A 320 -7.30 -31.30 22.33
CA VAL A 320 -7.78 -30.04 22.91
C VAL A 320 -8.59 -30.26 24.20
N ALA A 321 -9.36 -31.34 24.29
CA ALA A 321 -10.13 -31.67 25.48
C ALA A 321 -9.21 -32.20 26.60
N LYS A 322 -8.24 -33.06 26.26
CA LYS A 322 -7.22 -33.56 27.20
C LYS A 322 -6.24 -32.49 27.66
N SER A 323 -6.04 -31.42 26.89
CA SER A 323 -5.20 -30.28 27.27
C SER A 323 -5.88 -29.28 28.23
N GLY A 324 -7.12 -29.56 28.68
CA GLY A 324 -8.02 -28.67 29.43
C GLY A 324 -7.56 -28.12 30.79
N SER A 325 -6.27 -28.22 31.13
CA SER A 325 -5.66 -27.55 32.28
C SER A 325 -4.18 -27.25 32.00
N CYS A 326 -3.89 -26.40 31.03
CA CYS A 326 -2.51 -25.95 30.77
C CYS A 326 -2.25 -24.59 31.43
N ILE A 327 -2.24 -24.57 32.76
CA ILE A 327 -1.56 -23.53 33.56
C ILE A 327 -0.32 -24.12 34.29
N GLU A 328 -0.19 -25.44 34.39
CA GLU A 328 0.76 -26.08 35.32
C GLU A 328 2.19 -26.28 34.82
N ILE A 329 2.55 -26.04 33.54
CA ILE A 329 3.89 -26.42 33.02
C ILE A 329 4.85 -25.22 32.82
N CYS A 330 4.61 -24.09 33.48
CA CYS A 330 5.59 -22.97 33.49
C CYS A 330 6.23 -22.71 34.86
N ILE A 331 5.99 -23.57 35.85
CA ILE A 331 6.68 -23.52 37.15
C ILE A 331 7.40 -24.86 37.30
N ASP A 332 8.71 -24.85 37.15
CA ASP A 332 9.53 -26.03 37.37
C ASP A 332 9.27 -26.62 38.77
N ASN A 333 9.13 -27.94 38.80
CA ASN A 333 9.09 -28.75 40.01
C ASN A 333 10.43 -28.66 40.74
N ASP A 334 10.48 -27.87 41.82
CA ASP A 334 11.49 -28.03 42.87
C ASP A 334 10.78 -28.07 44.23
N GLY A 335 10.73 -29.29 44.78
CA GLY A 335 10.59 -29.61 46.21
C GLY A 335 9.34 -29.10 46.93
N GLU A 336 8.58 -30.01 47.54
CA GLU A 336 7.60 -29.70 48.59
C GLU A 336 8.20 -28.74 49.63
N LYS A 337 7.88 -27.45 49.51
CA LYS A 337 8.02 -26.47 50.58
C LYS A 337 6.63 -26.20 51.12
N THR A 338 6.45 -26.49 52.40
CA THR A 338 5.20 -26.38 53.16
C THR A 338 4.58 -25.00 52.98
N MET A 339 3.24 -24.93 52.84
CA MET A 339 2.46 -23.71 52.57
C MET A 339 2.82 -22.51 53.47
N GLU A 340 3.23 -22.76 54.71
CA GLU A 340 3.65 -21.73 55.68
C GLU A 340 4.95 -21.04 55.28
N GLN A 341 5.92 -21.76 54.69
CA GLN A 341 7.16 -21.17 54.17
C GLN A 341 6.92 -20.37 52.89
N GLN A 342 5.95 -20.77 52.06
CA GLN A 342 5.58 -20.03 50.86
C GLN A 342 4.90 -18.70 51.22
N LEU A 343 4.04 -18.68 52.25
CA LEU A 343 3.41 -17.45 52.73
C LEU A 343 4.44 -16.48 53.31
N GLU A 344 5.44 -16.95 54.04
CA GLU A 344 6.51 -16.10 54.58
C GLU A 344 7.40 -15.49 53.49
N ILE A 345 7.73 -16.25 52.43
CA ILE A 345 8.49 -15.76 51.27
C ILE A 345 7.67 -14.75 50.46
N ILE A 346 6.36 -14.96 50.32
CA ILE A 346 5.45 -14.03 49.64
C ILE A 346 5.29 -12.75 50.47
N GLN A 347 5.11 -12.84 51.79
CA GLN A 347 5.01 -11.69 52.68
C GLN A 347 6.30 -10.85 52.65
N ASN A 348 7.47 -11.51 52.74
CA ASN A 348 8.77 -10.84 52.65
C ASN A 348 9.00 -10.20 51.27
N ARG A 349 8.55 -10.82 50.17
CA ARG A 349 8.60 -10.21 48.83
C ARG A 349 7.65 -9.02 48.68
N ILE A 350 6.47 -9.07 49.29
CA ILE A 350 5.52 -7.96 49.30
C ILE A 350 6.09 -6.78 50.13
N ASP A 351 6.72 -7.05 51.27
CA ASP A 351 7.37 -6.02 52.08
C ASP A 351 8.60 -5.42 51.38
N LEU A 352 9.40 -6.25 50.71
CA LEU A 352 10.52 -5.79 49.90
C LEU A 352 10.02 -4.94 48.70
N LEU A 353 9.00 -5.39 47.98
CA LEU A 353 8.39 -4.63 46.88
C LEU A 353 7.74 -3.33 47.36
N SER A 354 7.09 -3.33 48.53
CA SER A 354 6.48 -2.13 49.10
C SER A 354 7.53 -1.11 49.55
N SER A 355 8.69 -1.57 50.06
CA SER A 355 9.82 -0.71 50.43
C SER A 355 10.55 -0.16 49.19
N PHE A 356 10.68 -0.94 48.11
CA PHE A 356 11.16 -0.44 46.81
C PHE A 356 10.18 0.56 46.18
N TYR A 357 8.87 0.31 46.28
CA TYR A 357 7.84 1.24 45.79
C TYR A 357 7.85 2.55 46.59
N LYS A 358 7.98 2.49 47.92
CA LYS A 358 8.15 3.66 48.79
C LYS A 358 9.47 4.41 48.53
N SER A 359 10.57 3.70 48.28
CA SER A 359 11.87 4.29 47.91
C SER A 359 11.80 5.02 46.57
N LYS A 360 11.16 4.42 45.56
CA LYS A 360 10.96 5.04 44.24
C LYS A 360 9.96 6.21 44.28
N TYR A 361 8.90 6.10 45.10
CA TYR A 361 7.93 7.18 45.33
C TYR A 361 8.56 8.38 46.05
N ASN A 362 9.42 8.15 47.05
CA ASN A 362 10.10 9.21 47.80
C ASN A 362 11.26 9.86 46.99
N SER A 363 11.95 9.10 46.15
CA SER A 363 12.91 9.66 45.17
C SER A 363 12.23 10.44 44.03
N SER A 364 10.95 10.18 43.77
CA SER A 364 10.14 10.96 42.82
C SER A 364 9.61 12.25 43.46
N GLN A 365 9.33 12.28 44.77
CA GLN A 365 8.80 13.46 45.47
C GLN A 365 9.82 14.59 45.71
N THR A 366 11.12 14.35 45.55
CA THR A 366 12.10 15.45 45.47
C THR A 366 12.17 16.10 44.08
N SER A 367 11.33 15.66 43.13
CA SER A 367 11.17 16.28 41.79
C SER A 367 9.72 16.30 41.28
N THR A 368 8.72 16.05 42.14
CA THR A 368 7.29 16.15 41.80
C THR A 368 6.52 16.85 42.90
N GLY A 369 6.86 18.12 43.14
CA GLY A 369 5.89 19.13 43.55
C GLY A 369 5.48 19.92 42.30
N SER A 370 4.18 19.96 42.01
CA SER A 370 3.50 20.63 40.88
C SER A 370 3.80 20.15 39.45
N VAL A 371 3.09 19.10 39.03
CA VAL A 371 2.61 18.95 37.64
C VAL A 371 1.08 18.80 37.72
N LEU A 372 0.41 19.87 38.15
CA LEU A 372 -0.82 20.27 37.46
C LEU A 372 -0.37 20.73 36.08
N ASP A 373 -1.13 20.39 35.04
CA ASP A 373 -0.95 20.79 33.64
C ASP A 373 -0.19 22.12 33.50
N ASN A 374 1.13 22.03 33.32
CA ASN A 374 1.87 23.16 32.77
C ASN A 374 1.50 23.16 31.29
N PRO A 375 0.84 24.21 30.77
CA PRO A 375 0.65 24.32 29.32
C PRO A 375 2.04 24.22 28.69
N LEU A 376 2.17 23.35 27.68
CA LEU A 376 3.38 23.27 26.86
C LEU A 376 3.78 24.70 26.49
N THR A 377 5.01 25.10 26.81
CA THR A 377 5.48 26.43 26.41
C THR A 377 5.43 26.52 24.88
N ASP A 378 4.99 27.65 24.32
CA ASP A 378 4.89 27.87 22.86
C ASP A 378 6.23 27.55 22.14
N SER A 379 7.36 27.66 22.82
CA SER A 379 8.68 27.23 22.34
C SER A 379 8.83 25.71 22.16
N ASP A 380 8.31 24.88 23.07
CA ASP A 380 8.45 23.42 22.98
C ASP A 380 7.45 22.81 21.98
N GLU A 381 6.28 23.43 21.81
CA GLU A 381 5.36 23.08 20.71
C GLU A 381 5.95 23.45 19.35
N ARG A 382 6.52 24.65 19.19
CA ARG A 382 7.18 25.07 17.94
C ARG A 382 8.37 24.18 17.58
N ARG A 383 9.19 23.78 18.56
CA ARG A 383 10.32 22.83 18.36
C ARG A 383 9.83 21.46 17.90
N ASN A 384 8.78 20.94 18.53
CA ASN A 384 8.19 19.65 18.15
C ASN A 384 7.61 19.71 16.72
N ILE A 385 6.92 20.81 16.37
CA ILE A 385 6.41 21.04 15.01
C ILE A 385 7.55 21.11 13.98
N GLN A 386 8.64 21.84 14.27
CA GLN A 386 9.80 21.91 13.37
C GLN A 386 10.42 20.54 13.13
N SER A 387 10.60 19.73 14.18
CA SER A 387 11.14 18.37 14.05
C SER A 387 10.27 17.46 13.17
N ILE A 388 8.94 17.56 13.30
CA ILE A 388 7.97 16.82 12.49
C ILE A 388 8.00 17.28 11.03
N LEU A 389 8.14 18.59 10.78
CA LEU A 389 8.24 19.15 9.44
C LEU A 389 9.53 18.70 8.73
N ILE A 390 10.67 18.74 9.43
CA ILE A 390 11.96 18.29 8.88
C ILE A 390 11.91 16.79 8.59
N GLU A 391 11.36 15.97 9.50
CA GLU A 391 11.16 14.53 9.27
C GLU A 391 10.24 14.27 8.07
N GLY A 392 9.12 15.00 7.98
CA GLY A 392 8.19 14.91 6.87
C GLY A 392 8.82 15.29 5.52
N PHE A 393 9.64 16.34 5.51
CA PHE A 393 10.36 16.80 4.32
C PHE A 393 11.46 15.83 3.89
N LEU A 394 12.24 15.30 4.84
CA LEU A 394 13.23 14.25 4.56
C LEU A 394 12.58 13.03 3.93
N LYS A 395 11.48 12.54 4.51
CA LYS A 395 10.71 11.41 3.97
C LYS A 395 10.17 11.71 2.58
N LEU A 396 9.68 12.94 2.34
CA LEU A 396 9.23 13.37 1.02
C LEU A 396 10.37 13.31 0.00
N LEU A 397 11.56 13.82 0.33
CA LEU A 397 12.72 13.79 -0.57
C LEU A 397 13.17 12.37 -0.88
N VAL A 398 13.26 11.50 0.13
CA VAL A 398 13.66 10.10 -0.04
C VAL A 398 12.66 9.37 -0.95
N LEU A 399 11.35 9.54 -0.72
CA LEU A 399 10.32 8.91 -1.55
C LEU A 399 10.30 9.47 -2.98
N THR A 400 10.48 10.78 -3.15
CA THR A 400 10.54 11.41 -4.48
C THR A 400 11.76 10.89 -5.25
N TYR A 401 12.92 10.81 -4.61
CA TYR A 401 14.13 10.24 -5.22
C TYR A 401 13.94 8.77 -5.60
N ARG A 402 13.34 7.97 -4.70
CA ARG A 402 13.01 6.56 -4.95
C ARG A 402 12.08 6.39 -6.15
N ASN A 403 10.99 7.16 -6.20
CA ASN A 403 10.04 7.11 -7.30
C ASN A 403 10.70 7.53 -8.63
N LEU A 404 11.45 8.64 -8.63
CA LEU A 404 12.17 9.11 -9.82
C LEU A 404 13.14 8.06 -10.35
N ARG A 405 13.95 7.48 -9.46
CA ARG A 405 14.90 6.43 -9.79
C ARG A 405 14.19 5.19 -10.33
N SER A 406 13.09 4.78 -9.71
CA SER A 406 12.30 3.64 -10.16
C SER A 406 11.75 3.86 -11.57
N THR A 407 11.19 5.04 -11.85
CA THR A 407 10.66 5.39 -13.18
C THR A 407 11.74 5.33 -14.26
N PHE A 408 12.93 5.89 -14.01
CA PHE A 408 14.01 5.85 -14.99
C PHE A 408 14.68 4.47 -15.13
N ARG A 409 14.61 3.61 -14.10
CA ARG A 409 15.16 2.24 -14.13
C ARG A 409 14.22 1.22 -14.75
N ASP A 410 12.98 1.58 -15.02
CA ASP A 410 12.06 0.78 -15.84
C ASP A 410 11.86 1.42 -17.23
N PRO A 411 12.90 1.38 -18.10
CA PRO A 411 12.84 2.06 -19.39
C PRO A 411 11.81 1.44 -20.32
N LEU A 412 11.33 0.22 -20.07
CA LEU A 412 10.38 -0.44 -20.96
C LEU A 412 9.04 0.29 -20.99
N LEU A 413 8.53 0.70 -19.82
CA LEU A 413 7.28 1.45 -19.72
C LEU A 413 7.40 2.82 -20.38
N VAL A 414 8.41 3.61 -19.98
CA VAL A 414 8.62 4.96 -20.52
C VAL A 414 8.90 4.93 -22.03
N LEU A 415 9.71 3.98 -22.51
CA LEU A 415 9.99 3.82 -23.94
C LEU A 415 8.74 3.42 -24.71
N SER A 416 7.89 2.53 -24.16
CA SER A 416 6.65 2.14 -24.81
C SER A 416 5.70 3.32 -25.00
N GLU A 417 5.57 4.18 -23.99
CA GLU A 417 4.75 5.40 -24.05
C GLU A 417 5.32 6.42 -25.04
N LEU A 418 6.65 6.58 -25.09
CA LEU A 418 7.30 7.47 -26.05
C LEU A 418 7.11 6.98 -27.50
N VAL A 419 7.37 5.70 -27.76
CA VAL A 419 7.18 5.09 -29.09
C VAL A 419 5.73 5.21 -29.54
N GLN A 420 4.79 4.96 -28.63
CA GLN A 420 3.37 5.12 -28.91
C GLN A 420 2.98 6.58 -29.21
N ALA A 421 3.50 7.55 -28.44
CA ALA A 421 3.22 8.97 -28.66
C ALA A 421 3.69 9.44 -30.04
N VAL A 422 4.89 9.03 -30.46
CA VAL A 422 5.45 9.31 -31.80
C VAL A 422 4.63 8.63 -32.89
N PHE A 423 4.38 7.31 -32.74
CA PHE A 423 3.61 6.55 -33.72
C PHE A 423 2.23 7.16 -33.95
N LEU A 424 1.52 7.46 -32.87
CA LEU A 424 0.18 8.01 -32.91
C LEU A 424 0.16 9.44 -33.47
N GLY A 425 1.18 10.25 -33.18
CA GLY A 425 1.29 11.61 -33.68
C GLY A 425 1.51 11.63 -35.18
N LEU A 426 2.43 10.79 -35.67
CA LEU A 426 2.63 10.57 -37.10
C LEU A 426 1.40 9.98 -37.77
N PHE A 427 0.75 9.00 -37.14
CA PHE A 427 -0.47 8.38 -37.66
C PHE A 427 -1.60 9.41 -37.82
N CYS A 428 -1.88 10.21 -36.78
CA CYS A 428 -2.85 11.30 -36.86
C CYS A 428 -2.47 12.34 -37.92
N GLY A 429 -1.20 12.74 -37.95
CA GLY A 429 -0.68 13.72 -38.90
C GLY A 429 -0.80 13.28 -40.36
N LEU A 430 -0.57 12.00 -40.64
CA LEU A 430 -0.71 11.42 -41.98
C LEU A 430 -2.18 11.19 -42.36
N LEU A 431 -3.03 10.79 -41.40
CA LEU A 431 -4.45 10.56 -41.65
C LEU A 431 -5.19 11.85 -42.03
N TYR A 432 -4.85 12.96 -41.36
CA TYR A 432 -5.43 14.28 -41.60
C TYR A 432 -4.45 15.22 -42.31
N PHE A 433 -3.63 14.70 -43.22
CA PHE A 433 -2.56 15.46 -43.85
C PHE A 433 -3.07 16.71 -44.57
N LYS A 434 -2.59 17.88 -44.15
CA LYS A 434 -2.93 19.21 -44.71
C LYS A 434 -4.42 19.44 -44.95
N LEU A 435 -5.14 19.75 -43.88
CA LEU A 435 -6.58 20.05 -43.91
C LEU A 435 -6.92 21.26 -44.80
N SER A 436 -7.93 21.11 -45.67
CA SER A 436 -8.45 22.19 -46.51
C SER A 436 -9.31 23.19 -45.72
N ALA A 437 -9.61 24.33 -46.33
CA ALA A 437 -10.44 25.40 -45.75
C ALA A 437 -11.90 25.34 -46.26
N ASP A 438 -12.40 24.12 -46.46
CA ASP A 438 -13.76 23.86 -46.95
C ASP A 438 -14.68 23.42 -45.82
N GLN A 439 -15.98 23.30 -46.10
CA GLN A 439 -16.96 22.79 -45.15
C GLN A 439 -16.60 21.40 -44.57
N GLN A 440 -16.04 20.51 -45.39
CA GLN A 440 -15.55 19.21 -44.93
C GLN A 440 -14.31 19.37 -44.05
N GLY A 441 -13.44 20.33 -44.39
CA GLY A 441 -12.27 20.70 -43.61
C GLY A 441 -12.61 21.03 -42.16
N ILE A 442 -13.72 21.74 -41.89
CA ILE A 442 -14.19 22.03 -40.51
C ILE A 442 -14.38 20.74 -39.71
N THR A 443 -15.14 19.79 -40.27
CA THR A 443 -15.44 18.51 -39.62
C THR A 443 -14.17 17.68 -39.44
N ASP A 444 -13.28 17.67 -40.43
CA ASP A 444 -12.00 16.96 -40.38
C ASP A 444 -11.07 17.55 -39.30
N ARG A 445 -11.04 18.89 -39.10
CA ARG A 445 -10.29 19.52 -38.00
C ARG A 445 -10.79 19.03 -36.65
N ILE A 446 -12.10 19.09 -36.43
CA ILE A 446 -12.71 18.66 -35.15
C ILE A 446 -12.48 17.17 -34.93
N SER A 447 -12.53 16.35 -35.99
CA SER A 447 -12.25 14.92 -35.92
C SER A 447 -10.79 14.63 -35.54
N ALA A 448 -9.83 15.36 -36.11
CA ALA A 448 -8.42 15.26 -35.75
C ALA A 448 -8.19 15.61 -34.26
N LEU A 449 -8.80 16.70 -33.77
CA LEU A 449 -8.73 17.10 -32.37
C LEU A 449 -9.35 16.05 -31.44
N PHE A 450 -10.53 15.52 -31.79
CA PHE A 450 -11.17 14.45 -31.04
C PHE A 450 -10.31 13.20 -30.98
N PHE A 451 -9.66 12.81 -32.08
CA PHE A 451 -8.75 11.66 -32.15
C PHE A 451 -7.53 11.84 -31.23
N LEU A 452 -6.89 13.02 -31.26
CA LEU A 452 -5.74 13.33 -30.40
C LEU A 452 -6.11 13.24 -28.92
N VAL A 453 -7.21 13.89 -28.51
CA VAL A 453 -7.70 13.84 -27.12
C VAL A 453 -8.06 12.41 -26.71
N THR A 454 -8.73 11.65 -27.57
CA THR A 454 -9.14 10.25 -27.34
C THR A 454 -7.97 9.37 -26.95
N CYS A 455 -6.89 9.45 -27.72
CA CYS A 455 -5.76 8.57 -27.50
C CYS A 455 -4.98 8.94 -26.23
N PHE A 456 -4.81 10.23 -25.95
CA PHE A 456 -4.17 10.71 -24.71
C PHE A 456 -5.07 10.60 -23.48
N ALA A 457 -6.35 10.32 -23.65
CA ALA A 457 -7.25 10.01 -22.55
C ALA A 457 -7.29 8.50 -22.21
N ILE A 458 -7.13 7.59 -23.17
CA ILE A 458 -7.20 6.13 -22.92
C ILE A 458 -5.87 5.57 -22.41
N VAL A 459 -4.77 5.91 -23.11
CA VAL A 459 -3.48 5.23 -22.92
C VAL A 459 -2.92 5.41 -21.50
N PRO A 460 -2.83 6.64 -20.96
CA PRO A 460 -2.26 6.86 -19.63
C PRO A 460 -3.11 6.24 -18.52
N ALA A 461 -4.43 6.39 -18.62
CA ALA A 461 -5.34 5.81 -17.65
C ALA A 461 -5.20 4.28 -17.58
N THR A 462 -5.02 3.61 -18.72
CA THR A 462 -4.86 2.15 -18.78
C THR A 462 -3.50 1.69 -18.23
N SER A 463 -2.43 2.44 -18.54
CA SER A 463 -1.06 2.19 -18.03
C SER A 463 -1.03 2.19 -16.50
N VAL A 464 -1.65 3.20 -15.90
CA VAL A 464 -1.71 3.40 -14.44
C VAL A 464 -2.59 2.37 -13.75
N VAL A 465 -3.77 2.05 -14.30
CA VAL A 465 -4.66 1.02 -13.73
C VAL A 465 -3.97 -0.34 -13.65
N SER A 466 -3.03 -0.60 -14.57
CA SER A 466 -2.29 -1.86 -14.64
C SER A 466 -1.11 -1.93 -13.66
N THR A 467 -0.47 -0.81 -13.35
CA THR A 467 0.76 -0.75 -12.53
C THR A 467 0.49 -0.38 -11.07
N PHE A 468 -0.43 0.54 -10.81
CA PHE A 468 -0.69 1.09 -9.47
C PHE A 468 -1.13 0.04 -8.43
N PRO A 469 -1.96 -0.99 -8.74
CA PRO A 469 -2.35 -1.99 -7.75
C PRO A 469 -1.18 -2.72 -7.10
N GLN A 470 -0.07 -2.96 -7.83
CA GLN A 470 1.14 -3.58 -7.29
C GLN A 470 1.88 -2.65 -6.34
N GLN A 471 2.08 -1.39 -6.74
CA GLN A 471 2.70 -0.36 -5.90
C GLN A 471 1.90 -0.10 -4.61
N ARG A 472 0.57 -0.16 -4.71
CA ARG A 472 -0.35 0.00 -3.58
C ARG A 472 -0.15 -1.06 -2.50
N LEU A 473 0.19 -2.30 -2.86
CA LEU A 473 0.46 -3.37 -1.89
C LEU A 473 1.69 -3.03 -1.04
N LEU A 474 2.77 -2.57 -1.67
CA LEU A 474 3.95 -2.06 -0.97
C LEU A 474 3.60 -0.85 -0.09
N PHE A 475 2.90 0.14 -0.64
CA PHE A 475 2.45 1.33 0.09
C PHE A 475 1.65 0.97 1.35
N THR A 476 0.72 0.02 1.25
CA THR A 476 -0.12 -0.39 2.38
C THR A 476 0.72 -1.04 3.48
N ARG A 477 1.69 -1.88 3.11
CA ARG A 477 2.64 -2.51 4.04
C ARG A 477 3.55 -1.50 4.73
N GLU A 478 4.12 -0.57 3.97
CA GLU A 478 5.00 0.48 4.50
C GLU A 478 4.23 1.43 5.45
N ARG A 479 2.97 1.74 5.11
CA ARG A 479 2.06 2.52 5.96
C ARG A 479 1.65 1.78 7.23
N GLU A 480 1.40 0.47 7.16
CA GLU A 480 1.15 -0.34 8.36
C GLU A 480 2.34 -0.32 9.31
N SER A 481 3.56 -0.22 8.78
CA SER A 481 4.79 -0.08 9.55
C SER A 481 5.07 1.36 10.04
N ASN A 482 4.17 2.32 9.77
CA ASN A 482 4.31 3.75 10.08
C ASN A 482 5.60 4.40 9.54
N LEU A 483 6.07 3.98 8.37
CA LEU A 483 7.24 4.59 7.73
C LEU A 483 6.98 6.05 7.33
N TYR A 484 5.84 6.29 6.69
CA TYR A 484 5.46 7.61 6.19
C TYR A 484 3.94 7.78 6.15
N SER A 485 3.50 9.03 6.00
CA SER A 485 2.08 9.36 5.89
C SER A 485 1.55 9.14 4.45
N THR A 486 0.24 8.92 4.31
CA THR A 486 -0.42 8.88 2.99
C THR A 486 -0.16 10.14 2.18
N LEU A 487 -0.11 11.30 2.84
CA LEU A 487 0.15 12.57 2.19
C LEU A 487 1.56 12.59 1.57
N THR A 488 2.58 12.23 2.36
CA THR A 488 3.98 12.20 1.92
C THR A 488 4.19 11.30 0.71
N TYR A 489 3.59 10.11 0.71
CA TYR A 489 3.67 9.21 -0.44
C TYR A 489 2.99 9.79 -1.66
N TYR A 490 1.74 10.25 -1.51
CA TYR A 490 0.95 10.73 -2.64
C TYR A 490 1.55 11.99 -3.28
N THR A 491 2.08 12.91 -2.47
CA THR A 491 2.78 14.11 -2.97
C THR A 491 4.08 13.72 -3.66
N SER A 492 4.88 12.79 -3.09
CA SER A 492 6.10 12.31 -3.75
C SER A 492 5.83 11.68 -5.11
N TYR A 493 4.75 10.91 -5.24
CA TYR A 493 4.33 10.30 -6.50
C TYR A 493 3.94 11.38 -7.51
N THR A 494 3.08 12.32 -7.10
CA THR A 494 2.59 13.39 -7.98
C THR A 494 3.71 14.30 -8.50
N ILE A 495 4.69 14.65 -7.65
CA ILE A 495 5.83 15.51 -8.03
C ILE A 495 6.68 14.89 -9.13
N VAL A 496 6.86 13.57 -9.12
CA VAL A 496 7.67 12.85 -10.13
C VAL A 496 6.90 12.69 -11.43
N HIS A 497 5.60 12.37 -11.36
CA HIS A 497 4.80 12.10 -12.55
C HIS A 497 4.51 13.34 -13.40
N ILE A 498 4.26 14.50 -12.76
CA ILE A 498 3.98 15.78 -13.47
C ILE A 498 4.97 16.08 -14.60
N PRO A 499 6.31 16.16 -14.37
CA PRO A 499 7.27 16.50 -15.41
C PRO A 499 7.50 15.37 -16.41
N VAL A 500 7.50 14.11 -15.97
CA VAL A 500 7.77 12.96 -16.85
C VAL A 500 6.64 12.78 -17.86
N GLU A 501 5.39 12.86 -17.40
CA GLU A 501 4.22 12.62 -18.27
C GLU A 501 3.92 13.79 -19.20
N ALA A 502 4.36 15.01 -18.89
CA ALA A 502 4.17 16.16 -19.76
C ALA A 502 4.93 16.03 -21.09
N ILE A 503 5.99 15.21 -21.14
CA ILE A 503 6.83 15.04 -22.34
C ILE A 503 6.04 14.37 -23.47
N PHE A 504 5.21 13.37 -23.17
CA PHE A 504 4.53 12.56 -24.19
C PHE A 504 3.53 13.34 -25.07
N PRO A 505 2.59 14.15 -24.52
CA PRO A 505 1.67 14.94 -25.35
C PRO A 505 2.41 16.02 -26.15
N ILE A 506 3.53 16.56 -25.65
CA ILE A 506 4.35 17.53 -26.38
C ILE A 506 4.98 16.88 -27.62
N VAL A 507 5.61 15.71 -27.45
CA VAL A 507 6.22 14.97 -28.57
C VAL A 507 5.18 14.62 -29.63
N ASN A 508 4.01 14.17 -29.19
CA ASN A 508 2.91 13.85 -30.10
C ASN A 508 2.43 15.06 -30.90
N LEU A 509 2.23 16.22 -30.25
CA LEU A 509 1.84 17.45 -30.93
C LEU A 509 2.90 17.95 -31.89
N ILE A 510 4.19 17.85 -31.55
CA ILE A 510 5.28 18.21 -32.48
C ILE A 510 5.19 17.37 -33.76
N CYS A 511 4.87 16.08 -33.67
CA CYS A 511 4.68 15.22 -34.84
C CYS A 511 3.39 15.55 -35.60
N ALA A 512 2.26 15.73 -34.91
CA ALA A 512 0.95 15.86 -35.54
C ALA A 512 0.65 17.28 -36.06
N TYR A 513 0.94 18.33 -35.29
CA TYR A 513 0.43 19.68 -35.50
C TYR A 513 0.75 20.23 -36.90
N TRP A 514 2.00 20.10 -37.31
CA TRP A 514 2.49 20.59 -38.60
C TRP A 514 2.07 19.70 -39.78
N LEU A 515 1.90 18.39 -39.56
CA LEU A 515 1.45 17.47 -40.59
C LEU A 515 -0.04 17.65 -40.91
N VAL A 516 -0.86 17.84 -39.87
CA VAL A 516 -2.29 18.12 -40.02
C VAL A 516 -2.52 19.49 -40.68
N GLY A 517 -1.66 20.47 -40.40
CA GLY A 517 -1.82 21.83 -40.92
C GLY A 517 -2.82 22.65 -40.11
N PHE A 518 -2.74 22.55 -38.77
CA PHE A 518 -3.43 23.47 -37.86
C PHE A 518 -2.93 24.92 -38.04
N GLN A 519 -3.63 25.88 -37.43
CA GLN A 519 -3.28 27.31 -37.60
C GLN A 519 -1.80 27.59 -37.30
N ASN A 520 -1.10 28.30 -38.18
CA ASN A 520 0.32 28.66 -38.01
C ASN A 520 0.52 29.86 -37.07
N ASN A 521 -0.05 29.80 -35.87
CA ASN A 521 0.13 30.79 -34.80
C ASN A 521 0.89 30.14 -33.62
N PRO A 522 2.05 30.67 -33.19
CA PRO A 522 2.79 30.12 -32.06
C PRO A 522 1.97 30.12 -30.77
N GLY A 523 1.07 31.09 -30.57
CA GLY A 523 0.20 31.13 -29.40
C GLY A 523 -0.73 29.92 -29.31
N ASN A 524 -1.31 29.50 -30.44
CA ASN A 524 -2.23 28.37 -30.49
C ASN A 524 -1.50 27.05 -30.24
N PHE A 525 -0.26 26.90 -30.73
CA PHE A 525 0.56 25.72 -30.43
C PHE A 525 0.80 25.53 -28.92
N PHE A 526 1.13 26.61 -28.19
CA PHE A 526 1.33 26.52 -26.73
C PHE A 526 0.02 26.27 -25.97
N ILE A 527 -1.10 26.82 -26.45
CA ILE A 527 -2.44 26.53 -25.89
C ILE A 527 -2.79 25.05 -26.09
N PHE A 528 -2.53 24.49 -27.28
CA PHE A 528 -2.71 23.07 -27.57
C PHE A 528 -1.86 22.20 -26.63
N CYS A 529 -0.58 22.52 -26.46
CA CYS A 529 0.30 21.82 -25.54
C CYS A 529 -0.25 21.85 -24.11
N ALA A 530 -0.65 23.02 -23.61
CA ALA A 530 -1.20 23.17 -22.26
C ALA A 530 -2.48 22.34 -22.05
N ILE A 531 -3.40 22.36 -23.02
CA ILE A 531 -4.65 21.57 -22.94
C ILE A 531 -4.35 20.07 -22.99
N MET A 532 -3.48 19.61 -23.88
CA MET A 532 -3.13 18.19 -24.00
C MET A 532 -2.40 17.66 -22.76
N ILE A 533 -1.53 18.47 -22.14
CA ILE A 533 -0.90 18.14 -20.85
C ILE A 533 -1.96 18.01 -19.74
N LEU A 534 -2.94 18.92 -19.69
CA LEU A 534 -4.04 18.83 -18.72
C LEU A 534 -4.91 17.58 -18.95
N VAL A 535 -5.20 17.22 -20.21
CA VAL A 535 -5.93 16.00 -20.56
C VAL A 535 -5.16 14.75 -20.10
N GLN A 536 -3.86 14.69 -20.37
CA GLN A 536 -2.97 13.61 -19.92
C GLN A 536 -3.03 13.44 -18.39
N TRP A 537 -2.83 14.51 -17.63
CA TRP A 537 -2.83 14.44 -16.16
C TRP A 537 -4.20 14.11 -15.57
N LEU A 538 -5.28 14.57 -16.20
CA LEU A 538 -6.64 14.24 -15.78
C LEU A 538 -6.95 12.77 -16.05
N SER A 539 -6.57 12.26 -17.22
CA SER A 539 -6.66 10.84 -17.59
C SER A 539 -5.90 9.94 -16.60
N GLU A 540 -4.65 10.28 -16.32
CA GLU A 540 -3.82 9.57 -15.32
C GLU A 540 -4.53 9.55 -13.95
N SER A 541 -5.11 10.68 -13.53
CA SER A 541 -5.85 10.79 -12.27
C SER A 541 -7.08 9.89 -12.23
N ILE A 542 -7.83 9.79 -13.33
CA ILE A 542 -8.97 8.86 -13.44
C ILE A 542 -8.50 7.42 -13.32
N GLY A 543 -7.41 7.07 -14.01
CA GLY A 543 -6.77 5.76 -13.90
C GLY A 543 -6.33 5.43 -12.47
N LEU A 544 -5.63 6.35 -11.80
CA LEU A 544 -5.21 6.21 -10.40
C LEU A 544 -6.40 6.01 -9.46
N PHE A 545 -7.48 6.76 -9.66
CA PHE A 545 -8.67 6.64 -8.83
C PHE A 545 -9.32 5.25 -8.97
N ILE A 546 -9.50 4.77 -10.20
CA ILE A 546 -10.04 3.43 -10.46
C ILE A 546 -9.07 2.35 -9.94
N GLY A 547 -7.77 2.52 -10.12
CA GLY A 547 -6.73 1.62 -9.60
C GLY A 547 -6.70 1.59 -8.07
N ALA A 548 -6.99 2.70 -7.38
CA ALA A 548 -7.19 2.72 -5.94
C ALA A 548 -8.47 1.99 -5.52
N LEU A 549 -9.54 2.08 -6.31
CA LEU A 549 -10.82 1.43 -6.03
C LEU A 549 -10.87 -0.06 -6.40
N CYS A 550 -10.08 -0.53 -7.37
CA CYS A 550 -10.13 -1.91 -7.83
C CYS A 550 -9.01 -2.76 -7.21
N GLU A 551 -9.32 -4.00 -6.85
CA GLU A 551 -8.31 -4.98 -6.40
C GLU A 551 -7.68 -5.73 -7.57
N SER A 552 -8.48 -6.02 -8.60
CA SER A 552 -8.04 -6.68 -9.82
C SER A 552 -7.81 -5.67 -10.94
N VAL A 553 -6.67 -5.81 -11.63
CA VAL A 553 -6.32 -5.02 -12.82
C VAL A 553 -7.37 -5.20 -13.94
N GLY A 554 -7.82 -6.45 -14.17
CA GLY A 554 -8.79 -6.75 -15.22
C GLY A 554 -10.13 -6.04 -15.01
N VAL A 555 -10.63 -6.02 -13.76
CA VAL A 555 -11.86 -5.30 -13.40
C VAL A 555 -11.67 -3.78 -13.57
N GLY A 556 -10.51 -3.25 -13.19
CA GLY A 556 -10.17 -1.84 -13.37
C GLY A 556 -10.23 -1.41 -14.83
N ASN A 557 -9.60 -2.16 -15.73
CA ASN A 557 -9.57 -1.83 -17.16
C ASN A 557 -10.96 -1.91 -17.82
N LEU A 558 -11.81 -2.85 -17.38
CA LEU A 558 -13.21 -2.92 -17.83
C LEU A 558 -14.00 -1.68 -17.41
N ILE A 559 -13.92 -1.29 -16.14
CA ILE A 559 -14.60 -0.08 -15.63
C ILE A 559 -14.10 1.16 -16.37
N LEU A 560 -12.78 1.28 -16.53
CA LEU A 560 -12.16 2.40 -17.23
C LEU A 560 -12.68 2.51 -18.68
N SER A 561 -12.71 1.39 -19.40
CA SER A 561 -13.15 1.36 -20.81
C SER A 561 -14.61 1.79 -20.95
N VAL A 562 -15.49 1.33 -20.05
CA VAL A 562 -16.91 1.72 -20.04
C VAL A 562 -17.07 3.21 -19.74
N VAL A 563 -16.39 3.73 -18.71
CA VAL A 563 -16.46 5.13 -18.32
C VAL A 563 -15.96 6.05 -19.43
N ILE A 564 -14.79 5.75 -20.01
CA ILE A 564 -14.23 6.54 -21.10
C ILE A 564 -15.14 6.51 -22.33
N THR A 565 -15.66 5.35 -22.73
CA THR A 565 -16.54 5.22 -23.90
C THR A 565 -17.79 6.08 -23.75
N ILE A 566 -18.42 6.09 -22.57
CA ILE A 566 -19.58 6.94 -22.30
C ILE A 566 -19.20 8.42 -22.36
N TRP A 567 -18.07 8.82 -21.77
CA TRP A 567 -17.62 10.21 -21.79
C TRP A 567 -17.22 10.70 -23.19
N MET A 568 -16.68 9.84 -24.04
CA MET A 568 -16.36 10.15 -25.43
C MET A 568 -17.60 10.54 -26.24
N SER A 569 -18.74 9.90 -26.00
CA SER A 569 -20.02 10.25 -26.65
C SER A 569 -20.48 11.68 -26.36
N PHE A 570 -20.03 12.28 -25.26
CA PHE A 570 -20.35 13.65 -24.86
C PHE A 570 -19.30 14.68 -25.29
N SER A 571 -18.43 14.36 -26.25
CA SER A 571 -17.36 15.26 -26.71
C SER A 571 -17.83 16.49 -27.48
N GLY A 572 -19.07 16.51 -27.99
CA GLY A 572 -19.59 17.54 -28.90
C GLY A 572 -19.37 17.22 -30.39
N PHE A 573 -18.47 16.27 -30.71
CA PHE A 573 -18.23 15.80 -32.08
C PHE A 573 -19.20 14.68 -32.48
N LEU A 574 -19.32 13.61 -31.67
CA LEU A 574 -20.18 12.46 -31.96
C LEU A 574 -21.67 12.81 -31.84
N ILE A 575 -22.00 13.57 -30.80
CA ILE A 575 -23.34 14.10 -30.54
C ILE A 575 -23.15 15.57 -30.23
N ARG A 576 -23.91 16.44 -30.92
CA ARG A 576 -23.88 17.89 -30.66
C ARG A 576 -24.37 18.18 -29.25
N ASN A 577 -23.68 19.06 -28.54
CA ASN A 577 -23.99 19.40 -27.15
C ASN A 577 -25.41 19.96 -26.96
N THR A 578 -25.95 20.62 -27.99
CA THR A 578 -27.30 21.20 -28.00
C THR A 578 -28.41 20.16 -28.15
N GLN A 579 -28.10 18.96 -28.65
CA GLN A 579 -29.07 17.88 -28.84
C GLN A 579 -29.20 16.97 -27.62
N ILE A 580 -28.30 17.11 -26.64
CA ILE A 580 -28.31 16.29 -25.42
C ILE A 580 -29.45 16.78 -24.52
N GLY A 581 -30.57 16.06 -24.52
CA GLY A 581 -31.74 16.35 -23.69
C GLY A 581 -31.83 15.49 -22.43
N GLY A 582 -32.74 15.88 -21.53
CA GLY A 582 -33.14 15.09 -20.36
C GLY A 582 -32.02 14.88 -19.34
N TRP A 583 -31.98 13.69 -18.74
CA TRP A 583 -31.06 13.32 -17.65
C TRP A 583 -29.58 13.26 -18.08
N PHE A 584 -29.29 13.10 -19.38
CA PHE A 584 -27.92 13.04 -19.89
C PHE A 584 -27.25 14.42 -19.97
N TYR A 585 -28.02 15.51 -20.04
CA TYR A 585 -27.49 16.87 -20.13
C TYR A 585 -26.58 17.23 -18.94
N PRO A 586 -27.01 17.13 -17.66
CA PRO A 586 -26.14 17.42 -16.53
C PRO A 586 -24.94 16.46 -16.45
N PHE A 587 -25.11 15.19 -16.83
CA PHE A 587 -24.04 14.20 -16.81
C PHE A 587 -22.94 14.50 -17.85
N SER A 588 -23.30 15.11 -18.97
CA SER A 588 -22.34 15.49 -20.02
C SER A 588 -21.28 16.49 -19.52
N TYR A 589 -21.57 17.31 -18.50
CA TYR A 589 -20.61 18.21 -17.86
C TYR A 589 -19.56 17.49 -17.01
N THR A 590 -19.66 16.17 -16.82
CA THR A 590 -18.59 15.39 -16.17
C THR A 590 -17.53 14.90 -17.16
N SER A 591 -17.82 14.96 -18.46
CA SER A 591 -16.92 14.47 -19.50
C SER A 591 -15.75 15.41 -19.71
N LEU A 592 -14.52 14.91 -19.55
CA LEU A 592 -13.32 15.65 -19.92
C LEU A 592 -13.27 15.96 -21.42
N PHE A 593 -13.84 15.09 -22.26
CA PHE A 593 -13.83 15.25 -23.73
C PHE A 593 -14.61 16.47 -24.16
N ARG A 594 -15.74 16.75 -23.48
CA ARG A 594 -16.59 17.91 -23.77
C ARG A 594 -15.78 19.21 -23.74
N TYR A 595 -14.98 19.41 -22.69
CA TYR A 595 -14.25 20.66 -22.48
C TYR A 595 -12.92 20.70 -23.24
N SER A 596 -12.22 19.58 -23.34
CA SER A 596 -10.92 19.52 -24.04
C SER A 596 -11.05 19.69 -25.54
N VAL A 597 -11.97 18.97 -26.18
CA VAL A 597 -12.23 19.10 -27.63
C VAL A 597 -12.77 20.48 -27.95
N HIS A 598 -13.67 21.01 -27.11
CA HIS A 598 -14.20 22.37 -27.28
C HIS A 598 -13.11 23.43 -27.18
N ALA A 599 -12.23 23.37 -26.17
CA ALA A 599 -11.14 24.33 -26.00
C ALA A 599 -10.14 24.30 -27.17
N LEU A 600 -9.78 23.10 -27.65
CA LEU A 600 -8.91 22.94 -28.80
C LEU A 600 -9.59 23.43 -30.09
N ALA A 601 -10.87 23.13 -30.27
CA ALA A 601 -11.63 23.59 -31.44
C ALA A 601 -11.74 25.11 -31.45
N GLN A 602 -11.95 25.76 -30.29
CA GLN A 602 -11.96 27.22 -30.19
C GLN A 602 -10.61 27.82 -30.58
N ALA A 603 -9.50 27.22 -30.13
CA ALA A 603 -8.15 27.66 -30.48
C ALA A 603 -7.83 27.45 -31.98
N GLU A 604 -8.42 26.46 -32.63
CA GLU A 604 -8.18 26.14 -34.06
C GLU A 604 -9.13 26.85 -35.03
N LEU A 605 -10.38 27.07 -34.65
CA LEU A 605 -11.41 27.59 -35.55
C LEU A 605 -11.58 29.11 -35.42
N SER A 606 -11.21 29.70 -34.28
CA SER A 606 -11.37 31.15 -34.11
C SER A 606 -10.52 31.93 -35.10
N GLY A 607 -11.14 32.91 -35.76
CA GLY A 607 -10.49 33.76 -36.76
C GLY A 607 -10.26 33.10 -38.12
N MET A 608 -10.78 31.90 -38.37
CA MET A 608 -10.72 31.25 -39.69
C MET A 608 -12.00 31.49 -40.50
N SER A 609 -11.80 31.75 -41.80
CA SER A 609 -12.85 31.84 -42.81
C SER A 609 -12.87 30.60 -43.68
N PHE A 610 -14.06 30.10 -44.04
CA PHE A 610 -14.24 28.88 -44.83
C PHE A 610 -14.97 29.14 -46.14
N GLU A 611 -14.59 28.39 -47.17
CA GLU A 611 -15.21 28.50 -48.49
C GLU A 611 -16.54 27.73 -48.55
N CYS A 612 -17.59 28.44 -48.96
CA CYS A 612 -18.93 27.89 -49.18
C CYS A 612 -19.13 27.57 -50.67
N SER A 613 -18.88 26.33 -51.08
CA SER A 613 -19.28 25.85 -52.41
C SER A 613 -20.80 25.63 -52.46
N SER A 614 -21.48 26.27 -53.42
CA SER A 614 -22.94 26.26 -53.62
C SER A 614 -23.54 24.89 -53.99
N THR A 615 -22.71 23.86 -54.11
CA THR A 615 -23.06 22.51 -54.57
C THR A 615 -23.52 21.54 -53.48
N ASN A 616 -23.30 21.85 -52.18
CA ASN A 616 -23.72 20.99 -51.07
C ASN A 616 -25.13 21.36 -50.55
N LYS A 617 -26.10 21.40 -51.46
CA LYS A 617 -27.52 21.50 -51.11
C LYS A 617 -28.05 20.09 -50.83
N ILE A 618 -28.29 19.77 -49.55
CA ILE A 618 -29.05 18.57 -49.20
C ILE A 618 -30.48 18.80 -49.71
N LEU A 619 -30.93 18.02 -50.71
CA LEU A 619 -32.32 18.01 -51.14
C LEU A 619 -33.16 17.33 -50.05
N SER A 620 -33.85 18.11 -49.23
CA SER A 620 -35.02 17.62 -48.50
C SER A 620 -36.26 17.85 -49.36
N THR A 621 -36.92 16.76 -49.75
CA THR A 621 -38.23 16.82 -50.43
C THR A 621 -39.29 17.19 -49.41
N VAL A 622 -39.88 18.38 -49.52
CA VAL A 622 -41.10 18.78 -48.80
C VAL A 622 -42.28 18.66 -49.77
N ASN A 623 -43.40 18.10 -49.31
CA ASN A 623 -44.62 17.99 -50.12
C ASN A 623 -45.25 19.37 -50.35
N MET A 624 -45.64 19.66 -51.59
CA MET A 624 -46.18 20.97 -52.01
C MET A 624 -47.52 21.33 -51.35
N THR A 625 -48.18 20.38 -50.69
CA THR A 625 -49.45 20.59 -49.97
C THR A 625 -49.31 21.51 -48.76
N ASP A 626 -48.13 21.58 -48.15
CA ASP A 626 -47.90 22.38 -46.93
C ASP A 626 -47.59 23.86 -47.23
N ILE A 627 -47.32 24.21 -48.50
CA ILE A 627 -46.95 25.57 -48.91
C ILE A 627 -48.18 26.38 -49.37
N CYS A 628 -49.15 25.75 -50.04
CA CYS A 628 -50.33 26.45 -50.58
C CYS A 628 -51.50 26.60 -49.59
N SER A 629 -51.38 26.09 -48.36
CA SER A 629 -52.42 26.19 -47.32
C SER A 629 -52.38 27.52 -46.53
N PHE A 630 -51.43 28.42 -46.82
CA PHE A 630 -51.29 29.70 -46.12
C PHE A 630 -51.91 30.87 -46.90
N ARG A 631 -53.25 30.99 -46.84
CA ARG A 631 -53.94 32.27 -47.07
C ARG A 631 -54.09 33.00 -45.73
N ASN A 632 -53.08 33.80 -45.37
CA ASN A 632 -53.17 35.05 -44.61
C ASN A 632 -51.83 35.31 -43.92
N GLY A 633 -51.06 36.24 -44.49
CA GLY A 633 -49.77 36.79 -44.05
C GLY A 633 -49.47 36.74 -42.56
N THR A 634 -48.97 35.61 -42.08
CA THR A 634 -48.30 35.48 -40.80
C THR A 634 -47.08 34.58 -40.98
N SER A 635 -45.91 35.14 -40.65
CA SER A 635 -44.61 34.48 -40.69
C SER A 635 -44.58 33.22 -39.82
N ILE A 636 -44.08 32.11 -40.35
CA ILE A 636 -43.73 30.92 -39.55
C ILE A 636 -42.58 31.32 -38.61
N PRO A 637 -42.72 31.20 -37.28
CA PRO A 637 -41.60 31.35 -36.38
C PRO A 637 -40.81 30.03 -36.41
N ILE A 638 -39.72 30.00 -37.16
CA ILE A 638 -38.68 28.99 -36.97
C ILE A 638 -37.80 29.53 -35.84
N ASN A 639 -37.76 28.82 -34.71
CA ASN A 639 -36.86 29.13 -33.61
C ASN A 639 -35.40 29.09 -34.11
N GLY A 640 -34.80 30.26 -34.29
CA GLY A 640 -33.43 30.43 -34.77
C GLY A 640 -33.37 31.36 -35.98
N SER A 641 -33.12 32.63 -35.69
CA SER A 641 -32.91 33.78 -36.59
C SER A 641 -32.51 33.47 -38.05
N SER A 642 -33.47 33.53 -38.96
CA SER A 642 -33.30 34.10 -40.30
C SER A 642 -34.68 34.48 -40.87
N GLN A 643 -34.88 35.77 -41.14
CA GLN A 643 -36.00 36.23 -41.96
C GLN A 643 -35.69 35.83 -43.41
N ILE A 644 -36.59 35.08 -44.05
CA ILE A 644 -36.49 34.77 -45.48
C ILE A 644 -37.22 35.89 -46.23
N SER A 645 -36.47 36.70 -46.98
CA SER A 645 -37.03 37.58 -48.00
C SER A 645 -37.41 36.74 -49.22
N ILE A 646 -38.71 36.64 -49.50
CA ILE A 646 -39.26 35.98 -50.68
C ILE A 646 -39.14 36.98 -51.85
N GLU A 647 -38.47 36.61 -52.94
CA GLU A 647 -38.40 37.42 -54.16
C GLU A 647 -39.80 37.64 -54.78
N PRO A 648 -40.06 38.76 -55.50
CA PRO A 648 -41.42 39.24 -55.79
C PRO A 648 -42.20 38.47 -56.88
N TYR A 649 -41.78 37.26 -57.25
CA TYR A 649 -42.35 36.52 -58.39
C TYR A 649 -43.18 35.29 -58.00
N THR A 650 -43.68 35.21 -56.77
CA THR A 650 -44.51 34.09 -56.30
C THR A 650 -46.01 34.37 -56.17
N GLU A 651 -46.49 35.57 -56.52
CA GLU A 651 -47.94 35.82 -56.56
C GLU A 651 -48.63 35.31 -57.83
N GLN A 652 -47.88 35.16 -58.94
CA GLN A 652 -48.45 34.78 -60.23
C GLN A 652 -48.44 33.27 -60.51
N LEU A 653 -47.76 32.45 -59.69
CA LEU A 653 -47.60 31.01 -59.95
C LEU A 653 -48.72 30.14 -59.34
N CYS A 654 -49.48 30.64 -58.38
CA CYS A 654 -50.52 29.85 -57.69
C CYS A 654 -51.89 29.85 -58.39
N SER A 655 -52.08 30.64 -59.45
CA SER A 655 -53.38 30.75 -60.15
C SER A 655 -53.50 29.95 -61.44
N GLU A 656 -52.43 29.35 -61.98
CA GLU A 656 -52.47 28.76 -63.33
C GLU A 656 -52.02 27.29 -63.49
N LEU A 657 -51.58 26.58 -62.44
CA LEU A 657 -51.04 25.23 -62.63
C LEU A 657 -51.90 24.13 -62.00
N ASN A 658 -52.54 23.36 -62.89
CA ASN A 658 -53.20 22.10 -62.60
C ASN A 658 -52.26 21.12 -61.88
N TRP A 659 -52.82 20.44 -60.90
CA TRP A 659 -52.24 19.34 -60.13
C TRP A 659 -51.55 18.31 -61.03
N ASN A 660 -50.21 18.24 -61.00
CA ASN A 660 -49.40 17.00 -61.10
C ASN A 660 -47.88 17.17 -61.40
N GLN A 661 -47.22 18.29 -61.07
CA GLN A 661 -45.75 18.34 -61.17
C GLN A 661 -45.07 18.97 -59.95
N THR A 662 -44.16 18.19 -59.38
CA THR A 662 -43.07 18.54 -58.44
C THR A 662 -42.10 19.51 -59.15
N VAL A 663 -41.34 20.44 -58.55
CA VAL A 663 -40.58 20.52 -57.30
C VAL A 663 -40.35 22.03 -57.01
N ALA A 664 -40.60 22.52 -55.80
CA ALA A 664 -39.97 23.75 -55.29
C ALA A 664 -38.87 23.35 -54.30
N THR A 665 -37.61 23.52 -54.68
CA THR A 665 -36.43 23.23 -53.85
C THR A 665 -36.18 24.35 -52.85
N LEU A 666 -36.53 24.15 -51.57
CA LEU A 666 -36.03 24.96 -50.46
C LEU A 666 -34.72 24.36 -49.96
N THR A 667 -33.66 25.15 -50.01
CA THR A 667 -32.29 24.70 -49.67
C THR A 667 -31.90 25.25 -48.31
N SER A 668 -31.92 24.43 -47.26
CA SER A 668 -31.29 24.77 -45.98
C SER A 668 -29.83 24.31 -46.01
N SER A 669 -28.94 25.15 -46.54
CA SER A 669 -27.50 24.94 -46.43
C SER A 669 -27.02 25.37 -45.04
N THR A 670 -26.60 24.44 -44.18
CA THR A 670 -25.75 24.79 -43.03
C THR A 670 -24.33 24.99 -43.55
N CYS A 671 -24.09 26.10 -44.26
CA CYS A 671 -22.76 26.48 -44.69
C CYS A 671 -22.18 27.48 -43.70
N PHE A 672 -21.04 27.16 -43.10
CA PHE A 672 -20.39 28.03 -42.13
C PHE A 672 -19.37 28.90 -42.87
N LYS A 673 -19.52 30.23 -42.76
CA LYS A 673 -18.56 31.18 -43.35
C LYS A 673 -17.42 31.52 -42.38
N SER A 674 -17.71 31.45 -41.07
CA SER A 674 -16.75 31.70 -39.99
C SER A 674 -16.60 30.47 -39.10
N GLY A 675 -15.42 30.29 -38.52
CA GLY A 675 -15.19 29.25 -37.51
C GLY A 675 -16.02 29.44 -36.25
N GLU A 676 -16.37 30.68 -35.89
CA GLU A 676 -17.28 31.00 -34.78
C GLU A 676 -18.68 30.41 -34.99
N ASP A 677 -19.20 30.46 -36.23
CA ASP A 677 -20.51 29.87 -36.55
C ASP A 677 -20.48 28.34 -36.37
N ALA A 678 -19.37 27.71 -36.77
CA ALA A 678 -19.16 26.28 -36.59
C ALA A 678 -19.06 25.91 -35.09
N LEU A 679 -18.31 26.69 -34.30
CA LEU A 679 -18.17 26.48 -32.86
C LEU A 679 -19.51 26.55 -32.13
N ASN A 680 -20.32 27.57 -32.45
CA ASN A 680 -21.66 27.74 -31.90
C ASN A 680 -22.58 26.55 -32.23
N TYR A 681 -22.47 26.02 -33.46
CA TYR A 681 -23.28 24.89 -33.90
C TYR A 681 -22.91 23.58 -33.20
N TYR A 682 -21.62 23.25 -33.08
CA TYR A 682 -21.18 21.98 -32.49
C TYR A 682 -21.24 21.97 -30.96
N PHE A 683 -20.84 23.07 -30.31
CA PHE A 683 -20.53 23.06 -28.87
C PHE A 683 -21.44 23.90 -27.98
N GLU A 684 -21.82 25.11 -28.39
CA GLU A 684 -22.26 26.14 -27.44
C GLU A 684 -23.76 26.48 -27.47
N GLY A 685 -24.44 26.37 -28.62
CA GLY A 685 -25.76 27.00 -28.71
C GLY A 685 -25.68 28.48 -28.29
N SER A 686 -26.39 28.89 -27.23
CA SER A 686 -26.42 30.27 -26.72
C SER A 686 -25.47 30.58 -25.54
N ASN A 687 -24.74 29.59 -25.00
CA ASN A 687 -23.90 29.77 -23.82
C ASN A 687 -22.42 29.66 -24.19
N HIS A 688 -21.79 30.81 -24.47
CA HIS A 688 -20.39 30.88 -24.88
C HIS A 688 -19.44 30.73 -23.68
N ILE A 689 -18.65 29.65 -23.64
CA ILE A 689 -17.61 29.40 -22.63
C ILE A 689 -16.26 29.67 -23.28
N PRO A 690 -15.50 30.70 -22.87
CA PRO A 690 -14.21 31.01 -23.47
C PRO A 690 -13.18 29.89 -23.24
N ILE A 691 -12.12 29.85 -24.05
CA ILE A 691 -11.03 28.87 -23.98
C ILE A 691 -10.54 28.66 -22.54
N TRP A 692 -10.21 29.77 -21.85
CA TRP A 692 -9.73 29.73 -20.47
C TRP A 692 -10.77 29.25 -19.46
N GLY A 693 -12.06 29.43 -19.75
CA GLY A 693 -13.15 28.86 -18.96
C GLY A 693 -13.14 27.33 -19.04
N ASN A 694 -13.00 26.75 -20.24
CA ASN A 694 -12.87 25.31 -20.42
C ASN A 694 -11.61 24.77 -19.72
N VAL A 695 -10.47 25.47 -19.82
CA VAL A 695 -9.21 25.11 -19.14
C VAL A 695 -9.35 25.13 -17.62
N LEU A 696 -10.01 26.15 -17.06
CA LEU A 696 -10.23 26.27 -15.62
C LEU A 696 -11.15 25.16 -15.09
N ILE A 697 -12.15 24.76 -15.87
CA ILE A 697 -13.00 23.60 -15.54
C ILE A 697 -12.17 22.30 -15.53
N LEU A 698 -11.36 22.06 -16.55
CA LEU A 698 -10.46 20.88 -16.60
C LEU A 698 -9.50 20.84 -15.42
N PHE A 699 -8.91 22.00 -15.05
CA PHE A 699 -8.03 22.11 -13.89
C PHE A 699 -8.78 21.88 -12.56
N GLY A 700 -10.01 22.39 -12.45
CA GLY A 700 -10.89 22.12 -11.31
C GLY A 700 -11.21 20.62 -11.17
N MET A 701 -11.54 19.95 -12.29
CA MET A 701 -11.73 18.50 -12.33
C MET A 701 -10.48 17.74 -11.88
N LEU A 702 -9.29 18.16 -12.33
CA LEU A 702 -8.01 17.59 -11.93
C LEU A 702 -7.81 17.68 -10.41
N ILE A 703 -8.04 18.86 -9.82
CA ILE A 703 -7.92 19.04 -8.36
C ILE A 703 -8.90 18.13 -7.61
N ILE A 704 -10.17 18.12 -8.02
CA ILE A 704 -11.21 17.29 -7.39
C ILE A 704 -10.81 15.81 -7.45
N MET A 705 -10.35 15.33 -8.61
CA MET A 705 -9.89 13.95 -8.77
C MET A 705 -8.67 13.66 -7.92
N ARG A 706 -7.68 14.55 -7.86
CA ARG A 706 -6.48 14.38 -7.04
C ARG A 706 -6.82 14.35 -5.54
N ILE A 707 -7.80 15.13 -5.08
CA ILE A 707 -8.33 15.05 -3.70
C ILE A 707 -9.06 13.72 -3.48
N ALA A 708 -9.89 13.29 -4.42
CA ALA A 708 -10.62 12.03 -4.32
C ALA A 708 -9.67 10.81 -4.23
N ILE A 709 -8.58 10.80 -4.99
CA ILE A 709 -7.53 9.78 -4.91
C ILE A 709 -6.87 9.78 -3.53
N TYR A 710 -6.51 10.96 -3.01
CA TYR A 710 -5.94 11.08 -1.66
C TYR A 710 -6.89 10.53 -0.59
N LEU A 711 -8.19 10.86 -0.68
CA LEU A 711 -9.21 10.36 0.25
C LEU A 711 -9.38 8.85 0.12
N ALA A 712 -9.41 8.32 -1.11
CA ALA A 712 -9.43 6.88 -1.36
C ALA A 712 -8.21 6.20 -0.72
N LEU A 713 -7.00 6.74 -0.93
CA LEU A 713 -5.77 6.21 -0.32
C LEU A 713 -5.74 6.31 1.21
N ARG A 714 -6.33 7.36 1.77
CA ARG A 714 -6.34 7.59 3.22
C ARG A 714 -7.34 6.70 3.93
N PHE A 715 -8.56 6.59 3.41
CA PHE A 715 -9.67 5.97 4.12
C PHE A 715 -9.98 4.55 3.68
N LYS A 716 -9.75 4.21 2.41
CA LYS A 716 -9.99 2.86 1.94
C LYS A 716 -9.02 1.91 2.62
N ARG A 717 -9.57 0.88 3.26
CA ARG A 717 -8.81 -0.23 3.80
C ARG A 717 -8.85 -1.35 2.78
N TRP A 718 -7.69 -1.70 2.27
CA TRP A 718 -7.52 -2.93 1.52
C TRP A 718 -7.34 -4.03 2.56
N ASP A 719 -8.46 -4.61 2.99
CA ASP A 719 -8.42 -5.80 3.82
C ASP A 719 -7.76 -6.91 3.00
N ARG A 720 -6.71 -7.53 3.55
CA ARG A 720 -6.16 -8.76 2.95
C ARG A 720 -7.27 -9.81 2.90
N LYS A 721 -7.67 -10.15 1.67
CA LYS A 721 -8.31 -11.43 1.38
C LYS A 721 -7.23 -12.47 1.21
#